data_AF-A0A661NWL9-F1
#
_entry.id   AF-A0A661NWL9-F1
#
_cell.length_a   1.000
_cell.length_b   1.000
_cell.length_c   1.000
_cell.angle_alpha   90.00
_cell.angle_beta   90.00
_cell.angle_gamma   90.00
#
_symmetry.space_group_name_H-M   'P 1'
#
loop_
_entity.id
_entity.type
_entity.pdbx_description
1 polymer ?
#
loop_
_entity_poly.entity_id
_entity_poly.type
_entity_poly.pdbx_seq_one_letter_code
_entity_poly.pdbx_strand_id
1 'polypeptide(L)'
;MPRWACWTWPGVANTTRRSESPSWARNSATNASACTRNSRVCCKRSTRFHCGYWWPILLAMFLVAGASSLRAQEQAPANETTPPEAAADEPPAGEKTADVDSGAATAGEKAAGAADAVDPEQARELDEMLAVLQQFNEETRQYKQEVQQVVRTRYQERKQAVVGSYDRAISDLEREENRLRLEAIKVFEDFLARYPDSPGYTPGALWRLAELYYEKAEVDFSAAEDAYEKELNAYNNGESKQEPIPPERHFERTVALLQRLTRDFPSYRLIDGAYYLLAYCLQEQGESEQAQQSYLELVQRFPKSKLMPEVWTRLGESYFEDPDKLDKAIEAYSKVLEYPDSAMYDKALYKLAWTYYKVDDYPHAVDRFDQLIVWADKGQADGEAGGKPSAGRSELRKEALQYLAICFAEEEWPGSGVDNARQFFQRLGGRDYQGEFFKKLGEVYYINGSFEKSIAAYQEAIRKHPLDKDNPRLMSTIVEAYYRLRQPDEAAKVQEQMIKAFGPGSAWRKANQDEPEAISNADKLAKQALYTAAVRHHTLAQRLKKEGEVEQARAEYARAAEVYADYLSRFSDSRDAYKLTFYLAECYYYSLDFEKAAQTYSWVRDSTVSKEFLADAANSVVLSYENIAKQAESEGRLEKLQVYTSKTRPAELEIKPRPIPPVRQKLIAACLAYAEKLPQDEQSGNMMFRAGQIYYAYDHFEEARKLFSQIVATTSKDELVTSSINLTIESYLVTKDWEQVEIWSRKLAMLSRDPLQKKTLRQFELGARFNRATALMQEGKKLIDEGNKEVARQKLDQAAIAFTKLVDEDPRGKSSDKALNNAALCYTWSSRPRSAGKIYERIVREYPSSEFADRALFLMAGSAEAAYDFEKAIANYLKLVDRYPDSQLRADALYNAAVALEGDQQYRKAAQQYERYARLFPDRPDAADNFFRAGLMMEKCQDWRQVIAVYTRFQRRYRRTREQYQRLVEAQGKIAQAWDELGDWRRASKAYVATIDKYRKLKLPAGGPGAEAAARAQFRLAESALKSYERITFEVSPRKLKKTLVIKAESLKKMERRYQAVFAYKRVQWTLAAYYRLGYLYQNFADVLVDSPCPKGLNEEECDIYKGKLEELAEAPIKKAVAAYQVTMDKSREFKVVNKWTDLAYASLNRYEPLKYPLQKKPLERLVLDRLAPLPLLQAAQVGIKPAGK
;
A
#
# COMPACT_ATOMS: atom_id res chain seq x y z
N MET A 1 -36.30 48.25 -67.92
CA MET A 1 -34.93 47.91 -68.34
C MET A 1 -33.95 48.81 -67.60
N PRO A 2 -32.64 48.50 -67.55
CA PRO A 2 -31.94 47.27 -68.02
C PRO A 2 -31.33 46.47 -66.84
N ARG A 3 -30.82 45.22 -66.92
CA ARG A 3 -30.84 44.01 -67.80
C ARG A 3 -30.01 42.93 -67.05
N TRP A 4 -29.98 41.60 -67.26
CA TRP A 4 -30.81 40.52 -67.86
C TRP A 4 -30.06 39.18 -67.59
N ALA A 5 -30.64 37.95 -67.61
CA ALA A 5 -32.02 37.48 -67.47
C ALA A 5 -32.11 35.92 -67.41
N CYS A 6 -33.03 35.39 -66.59
CA CYS A 6 -33.74 34.09 -66.75
C CYS A 6 -33.00 32.73 -66.51
N TRP A 7 -33.82 31.66 -66.54
CA TRP A 7 -33.58 30.19 -66.44
C TRP A 7 -33.34 29.66 -64.99
N THR A 8 -34.27 29.01 -64.24
CA THR A 8 -35.19 27.82 -64.38
C THR A 8 -34.60 26.54 -63.72
N TRP A 9 -35.16 25.94 -62.64
CA TRP A 9 -36.38 25.08 -62.48
C TRP A 9 -36.22 23.64 -63.05
N PRO A 10 -36.94 22.57 -62.56
CA PRO A 10 -37.48 22.16 -61.23
C PRO A 10 -36.73 20.88 -60.73
N GLY A 11 -37.20 19.89 -59.93
CA GLY A 11 -38.33 19.71 -58.98
C GLY A 11 -39.22 18.45 -59.16
N VAL A 12 -39.68 17.84 -58.03
CA VAL A 12 -40.86 16.91 -57.85
C VAL A 12 -40.69 15.37 -58.09
N ALA A 13 -41.47 14.56 -57.33
CA ALA A 13 -41.90 13.13 -57.54
C ALA A 13 -40.93 11.95 -57.21
N ASN A 14 -41.37 10.68 -56.92
CA ASN A 14 -42.73 10.14 -56.63
C ASN A 14 -42.78 8.73 -55.94
N THR A 15 -43.85 8.51 -55.14
CA THR A 15 -44.70 7.28 -54.90
C THR A 15 -44.22 5.80 -54.91
N THR A 16 -44.91 5.00 -54.05
CA THR A 16 -45.40 3.58 -54.19
C THR A 16 -44.41 2.38 -54.16
N ARG A 17 -44.80 1.11 -53.87
CA ARG A 17 -45.82 0.42 -53.00
C ARG A 17 -45.67 -1.12 -53.19
N ARG A 18 -46.15 -1.95 -52.22
CA ARG A 18 -46.29 -3.46 -52.27
C ARG A 18 -44.93 -4.22 -52.20
N SER A 19 -44.72 -5.17 -51.27
CA SER A 19 -45.23 -6.56 -51.06
C SER A 19 -44.17 -7.60 -51.53
N GLU A 20 -44.11 -8.87 -51.11
CA GLU A 20 -45.06 -9.77 -50.43
C GLU A 20 -44.30 -10.88 -49.63
N SER A 21 -45.00 -11.63 -48.77
CA SER A 21 -44.57 -12.95 -48.23
C SER A 21 -45.13 -14.08 -49.15
N PRO A 22 -45.02 -15.43 -48.94
CA PRO A 22 -44.69 -16.19 -47.71
C PRO A 22 -43.98 -17.59 -47.89
N SER A 23 -43.95 -18.40 -46.81
CA SER A 23 -44.13 -19.89 -46.81
C SER A 23 -42.98 -20.81 -47.31
N TRP A 24 -42.84 -22.11 -46.96
CA TRP A 24 -43.56 -23.01 -46.00
C TRP A 24 -42.79 -24.34 -45.73
N ALA A 25 -43.01 -24.97 -44.55
CA ALA A 25 -43.08 -26.44 -44.26
C ALA A 25 -41.93 -27.40 -44.70
N ARG A 26 -41.74 -28.64 -44.21
CA ARG A 26 -42.36 -29.61 -43.25
C ARG A 26 -41.20 -30.53 -42.73
N ASN A 27 -41.25 -31.46 -41.76
CA ASN A 27 -42.23 -32.53 -41.48
C ASN A 27 -42.02 -33.21 -40.08
N SER A 28 -42.87 -34.20 -39.76
CA SER A 28 -42.99 -34.98 -38.49
C SER A 28 -42.02 -36.21 -38.39
N ALA A 29 -41.99 -37.12 -37.38
CA ALA A 29 -43.03 -37.59 -36.43
C ALA A 29 -42.53 -38.44 -35.19
N THR A 30 -43.52 -38.98 -34.43
CA THR A 30 -43.56 -40.23 -33.59
C THR A 30 -43.01 -40.34 -32.14
N ASN A 31 -43.91 -40.11 -31.16
CA ASN A 31 -44.48 -41.06 -30.14
C ASN A 31 -43.66 -41.91 -29.13
N ALA A 32 -44.08 -41.84 -27.84
CA ALA A 32 -44.61 -42.94 -26.95
C ALA A 32 -44.00 -43.18 -25.52
N SER A 33 -44.84 -43.01 -24.47
CA SER A 33 -45.08 -43.80 -23.20
C SER A 33 -44.00 -44.69 -22.50
N ALA A 34 -43.98 -44.94 -21.16
CA ALA A 34 -44.70 -44.45 -19.94
C ALA A 34 -44.16 -45.12 -18.62
N CYS A 35 -44.73 -44.78 -17.42
CA CYS A 35 -44.66 -45.48 -16.09
C CYS A 35 -43.35 -45.35 -15.23
N THR A 36 -43.29 -45.42 -13.87
CA THR A 36 -44.28 -45.55 -12.74
C THR A 36 -43.74 -45.20 -11.30
N ARG A 37 -44.62 -44.70 -10.39
CA ARG A 37 -44.77 -44.92 -8.90
C ARG A 37 -43.72 -44.51 -7.80
N ASN A 38 -44.23 -43.76 -6.79
CA ASN A 38 -44.17 -43.87 -5.28
C ASN A 38 -42.88 -44.23 -4.46
N SER A 39 -42.73 -43.92 -3.14
CA SER A 39 -43.26 -42.91 -2.18
C SER A 39 -42.83 -43.17 -0.69
N ARG A 40 -42.87 -42.16 0.22
CA ARG A 40 -42.97 -42.21 1.74
C ARG A 40 -41.65 -42.49 2.57
N VAL A 41 -41.45 -42.18 3.89
CA VAL A 41 -42.08 -41.34 4.99
C VAL A 41 -41.17 -41.26 6.27
N CYS A 42 -41.38 -40.27 7.18
CA CYS A 42 -40.94 -40.16 8.63
C CYS A 42 -39.44 -39.86 8.99
N CYS A 43 -39.04 -39.36 10.19
CA CYS A 43 -39.64 -38.42 11.19
C CYS A 43 -38.67 -37.98 12.35
N LYS A 44 -38.80 -36.72 12.86
CA LYS A 44 -38.61 -36.22 14.26
C LYS A 44 -37.24 -36.24 15.04
N ARG A 45 -36.92 -35.05 15.61
CA ARG A 45 -36.55 -34.68 17.03
C ARG A 45 -35.08 -34.53 17.55
N SER A 46 -34.69 -33.25 17.74
CA SER A 46 -34.32 -32.53 19.00
C SER A 46 -32.97 -32.69 19.74
N THR A 47 -32.62 -31.60 20.49
CA THR A 47 -31.65 -31.46 21.63
C THR A 47 -30.13 -31.55 21.32
N ARG A 48 -29.17 -30.86 22.00
CA ARG A 48 -29.13 -29.76 23.03
C ARG A 48 -27.68 -29.20 23.16
N PHE A 49 -27.49 -28.01 23.77
CA PHE A 49 -26.25 -27.54 24.50
C PHE A 49 -24.90 -27.40 23.70
N HIS A 50 -23.83 -26.68 24.15
CA HIS A 50 -23.70 -25.43 24.94
C HIS A 50 -22.37 -24.66 24.62
N CYS A 51 -21.89 -23.81 25.56
CA CYS A 51 -20.69 -22.93 25.60
C CYS A 51 -19.33 -23.52 25.13
N GLY A 52 -18.24 -22.74 24.94
CA GLY A 52 -18.03 -21.28 25.06
C GLY A 52 -16.54 -20.83 25.03
N TYR A 53 -16.30 -19.53 25.29
CA TYR A 53 -15.08 -18.81 25.76
C TYR A 53 -13.82 -19.64 26.13
N TRP A 54 -12.55 -19.23 25.98
CA TRP A 54 -11.81 -18.07 25.44
C TRP A 54 -10.33 -18.21 25.89
N TRP A 55 -9.43 -17.44 25.27
CA TRP A 55 -8.13 -16.99 25.80
C TRP A 55 -8.19 -16.43 27.25
N PRO A 56 -7.10 -16.44 28.06
CA PRO A 56 -5.99 -15.45 27.96
C PRO A 56 -4.59 -16.14 27.99
N ILE A 57 -3.40 -15.65 28.41
CA ILE A 57 -2.82 -14.59 29.30
C ILE A 57 -1.44 -14.23 28.65
N LEU A 58 -1.02 -12.98 28.34
CA LEU A 58 -0.68 -11.75 29.10
C LEU A 58 0.62 -11.82 29.95
N LEU A 59 1.45 -10.77 30.16
CA LEU A 59 1.71 -9.49 29.47
C LEU A 59 3.00 -8.84 30.06
N ALA A 60 3.49 -7.74 29.46
CA ALA A 60 4.25 -6.64 30.10
C ALA A 60 5.72 -6.87 30.49
N MET A 61 6.60 -5.84 30.56
CA MET A 61 6.62 -4.46 30.00
C MET A 61 8.06 -3.91 30.09
N PHE A 62 8.52 -3.13 29.11
CA PHE A 62 8.88 -1.69 29.25
C PHE A 62 9.54 -1.13 27.97
N LEU A 63 9.65 0.20 27.85
CA LEU A 63 10.16 0.93 26.68
C LEU A 63 11.56 1.52 26.95
N VAL A 64 12.33 1.80 25.88
CA VAL A 64 12.65 3.18 25.37
C VAL A 64 13.69 3.10 24.22
N ALA A 65 13.47 3.92 23.18
CA ALA A 65 14.33 4.41 22.07
C ALA A 65 15.67 3.70 21.65
N GLY A 66 16.01 3.61 20.35
CA GLY A 66 15.27 4.04 19.15
C GLY A 66 16.07 3.99 17.82
N ALA A 67 15.32 3.90 16.70
CA ALA A 67 15.67 4.16 15.28
C ALA A 67 16.76 3.33 14.55
N SER A 68 16.55 3.06 13.22
CA SER A 68 17.39 3.61 12.12
C SER A 68 17.55 2.85 10.78
N SER A 69 17.15 3.56 9.71
CA SER A 69 17.19 3.37 8.24
C SER A 69 18.27 2.54 7.44
N LEU A 70 17.80 1.98 6.29
CA LEU A 70 18.43 1.86 4.93
C LEU A 70 19.40 0.71 4.47
N ARG A 71 18.79 -0.29 3.78
CA ARG A 71 19.17 -0.95 2.49
C ARG A 71 20.63 -1.38 2.10
N ALA A 72 20.79 -2.71 1.98
CA ALA A 72 21.15 -3.48 0.75
C ALA A 72 22.60 -3.99 0.43
N GLN A 73 22.68 -5.34 0.29
CA GLN A 73 23.52 -6.21 -0.59
C GLN A 73 25.03 -6.55 -0.32
N GLU A 74 25.29 -7.86 -0.47
CA GLU A 74 26.51 -8.58 -0.96
C GLU A 74 27.66 -9.10 -0.04
N GLN A 75 27.61 -10.42 0.20
CA GLN A 75 28.67 -11.46 0.16
C GLN A 75 29.97 -11.40 1.02
N ALA A 76 29.96 -12.18 2.13
CA ALA A 76 30.96 -13.22 2.53
C ALA A 76 32.45 -12.84 2.84
N PRO A 77 33.28 -13.69 3.52
CA PRO A 77 33.04 -15.03 4.09
C PRO A 77 33.48 -15.28 5.56
N ALA A 78 33.02 -16.42 6.12
CA ALA A 78 33.66 -17.35 7.08
C ALA A 78 34.33 -16.91 8.42
N ASN A 79 33.97 -17.69 9.45
CA ASN A 79 34.62 -18.04 10.75
C ASN A 79 34.68 -17.05 11.95
N GLU A 80 34.06 -17.55 13.04
CA GLU A 80 34.49 -17.55 14.46
C GLU A 80 34.35 -16.29 15.35
N THR A 81 34.19 -16.59 16.65
CA THR A 81 34.16 -15.72 17.84
C THR A 81 32.88 -14.90 18.14
N THR A 82 32.86 -14.34 19.36
CA THR A 82 31.67 -14.03 20.20
C THR A 82 31.44 -12.49 20.36
N PRO A 83 30.38 -12.01 21.06
CA PRO A 83 29.85 -10.61 20.95
C PRO A 83 30.70 -9.55 21.73
N PRO A 84 30.39 -8.21 21.76
CA PRO A 84 29.07 -7.56 21.58
C PRO A 84 28.96 -6.11 20.98
N GLU A 85 27.71 -5.60 20.99
CA GLU A 85 27.23 -4.20 21.19
C GLU A 85 27.32 -3.05 20.13
N ALA A 86 26.23 -2.24 20.12
CA ALA A 86 26.06 -0.81 19.74
C ALA A 86 26.27 -0.33 18.26
N ALA A 87 25.63 0.75 17.74
CA ALA A 87 24.36 1.47 18.05
C ALA A 87 23.98 2.52 16.94
N ALA A 88 22.69 2.87 16.84
CA ALA A 88 22.02 4.14 16.44
C ALA A 88 22.23 4.91 15.08
N ASP A 89 21.13 5.61 14.68
CA ASP A 89 20.99 7.01 14.15
C ASP A 89 20.32 7.31 12.77
N GLU A 90 19.41 8.30 12.78
CA GLU A 90 18.38 8.73 11.77
C GLU A 90 18.15 10.26 11.94
N PRO A 91 17.19 10.95 11.27
CA PRO A 91 16.44 10.69 10.04
C PRO A 91 16.77 11.77 8.96
N PRO A 92 15.86 12.53 8.28
CA PRO A 92 14.75 13.32 8.86
C PRO A 92 13.39 13.35 8.10
N ALA A 93 12.33 13.77 8.82
CA ALA A 93 11.06 14.46 8.48
C ALA A 93 10.45 14.49 7.05
N GLY A 94 9.11 14.59 6.86
CA GLY A 94 7.99 14.65 7.82
C GLY A 94 6.71 15.31 7.24
N GLU A 95 5.54 15.15 7.91
CA GLU A 95 4.21 15.76 7.61
C GLU A 95 3.55 15.34 6.26
N LYS A 96 2.22 15.33 5.98
CA LYS A 96 0.87 15.43 6.64
C LYS A 96 -0.17 15.02 5.53
N THR A 97 -1.48 14.72 5.66
CA THR A 97 -2.55 14.66 6.69
C THR A 97 -3.75 13.84 6.11
N ALA A 98 -4.72 13.44 6.96
CA ALA A 98 -6.14 13.12 6.61
C ALA A 98 -6.44 11.84 5.75
N ASP A 99 -7.65 11.24 5.73
CA ASP A 99 -8.79 11.07 6.69
C ASP A 99 -9.83 10.08 6.05
N VAL A 100 -10.91 9.69 6.77
CA VAL A 100 -12.19 9.08 6.27
C VAL A 100 -12.15 7.61 5.76
N ASP A 101 -13.20 6.75 5.82
CA ASP A 101 -14.31 6.46 6.77
C ASP A 101 -15.14 5.22 6.25
N SER A 102 -16.02 4.65 7.08
CA SER A 102 -17.18 3.77 6.74
C SER A 102 -16.89 2.34 6.19
N GLY A 103 -17.76 1.33 6.27
CA GLY A 103 -19.20 1.26 6.59
C GLY A 103 -20.00 0.78 5.35
N ALA A 104 -21.07 -0.03 5.40
CA ALA A 104 -21.76 -0.71 6.51
C ALA A 104 -22.53 -1.96 5.97
N ALA A 105 -23.66 -2.33 6.58
CA ALA A 105 -24.51 -3.48 6.24
C ALA A 105 -26.03 -3.10 6.36
N THR A 106 -27.06 -3.91 6.12
CA THR A 106 -27.18 -5.40 6.12
C THR A 106 -28.44 -5.87 5.35
N ALA A 107 -28.39 -7.10 4.80
CA ALA A 107 -29.55 -7.97 4.47
C ALA A 107 -30.52 -7.57 3.34
N GLY A 108 -31.40 -8.52 2.99
CA GLY A 108 -32.61 -8.29 2.20
C GLY A 108 -33.46 -9.56 2.06
N GLU A 109 -34.76 -9.48 2.36
CA GLU A 109 -35.78 -10.43 1.88
C GLU A 109 -37.20 -9.81 1.86
N LYS A 110 -37.91 -10.03 0.74
CA LYS A 110 -39.36 -10.24 0.57
C LYS A 110 -40.39 -9.38 1.34
N ALA A 111 -41.13 -8.59 0.57
CA ALA A 111 -42.60 -8.68 0.51
C ALA A 111 -43.10 -8.23 -0.89
N ALA A 112 -44.29 -8.67 -1.31
CA ALA A 112 -44.90 -8.28 -2.59
C ALA A 112 -46.31 -7.69 -2.35
N GLY A 113 -46.76 -6.73 -3.16
CA GLY A 113 -48.12 -6.20 -3.04
C GLY A 113 -48.49 -5.01 -3.93
N ALA A 114 -49.18 -5.32 -5.05
CA ALA A 114 -50.14 -4.48 -5.78
C ALA A 114 -49.66 -3.26 -6.62
N ALA A 115 -50.59 -2.81 -7.47
CA ALA A 115 -50.64 -1.61 -8.33
C ALA A 115 -49.87 -1.62 -9.69
N ASP A 116 -50.69 -1.78 -10.74
CA ASP A 116 -50.74 -0.97 -11.98
C ASP A 116 -49.62 -1.00 -13.03
N ALA A 117 -49.90 -1.76 -14.10
CA ALA A 117 -49.67 -1.44 -15.52
C ALA A 117 -48.39 -0.67 -15.92
N VAL A 118 -47.22 -1.31 -15.73
CA VAL A 118 -45.98 -0.92 -16.42
C VAL A 118 -46.03 -1.37 -17.89
N ASP A 119 -45.51 -0.55 -18.80
CA ASP A 119 -45.37 -0.85 -20.22
C ASP A 119 -44.46 -2.10 -20.44
N PRO A 120 -44.84 -3.08 -21.29
CA PRO A 120 -43.97 -4.21 -21.63
C PRO A 120 -42.56 -3.84 -22.15
N GLU A 121 -42.37 -2.64 -22.69
CA GLU A 121 -41.06 -2.12 -23.10
C GLU A 121 -40.26 -1.59 -21.88
N GLN A 122 -40.90 -0.85 -20.98
CA GLN A 122 -40.28 -0.33 -19.75
C GLN A 122 -39.94 -1.43 -18.73
N ALA A 123 -40.75 -2.48 -18.63
CA ALA A 123 -40.43 -3.65 -17.82
C ALA A 123 -39.16 -4.35 -18.33
N ARG A 124 -38.95 -4.33 -19.65
CA ARG A 124 -37.77 -4.88 -20.31
C ARG A 124 -36.52 -4.05 -20.08
N GLU A 125 -36.61 -2.72 -20.20
CA GLU A 125 -35.50 -1.82 -19.87
C GLU A 125 -35.10 -1.93 -18.39
N LEU A 126 -36.07 -2.13 -17.49
CA LEU A 126 -35.80 -2.36 -16.08
C LEU A 126 -35.09 -3.70 -15.84
N ASP A 127 -35.54 -4.79 -16.47
CA ASP A 127 -34.88 -6.10 -16.37
C ASP A 127 -33.46 -6.09 -16.98
N GLU A 128 -33.26 -5.43 -18.13
CA GLU A 128 -31.92 -5.30 -18.75
C GLU A 128 -30.98 -4.42 -17.90
N MET A 129 -31.47 -3.31 -17.34
CA MET A 129 -30.66 -2.46 -16.44
C MET A 129 -30.38 -3.15 -15.10
N LEU A 130 -31.31 -3.96 -14.58
CA LEU A 130 -31.08 -4.81 -13.41
C LEU A 130 -30.08 -5.93 -13.71
N ALA A 131 -30.11 -6.54 -14.89
CA ALA A 131 -29.12 -7.53 -15.31
C ALA A 131 -27.71 -6.93 -15.40
N VAL A 132 -27.56 -5.73 -15.98
CA VAL A 132 -26.28 -5.00 -16.02
C VAL A 132 -25.81 -4.60 -14.60
N LEU A 133 -26.72 -4.18 -13.72
CA LEU A 133 -26.39 -3.89 -12.32
C LEU A 133 -26.02 -5.15 -11.53
N GLN A 134 -26.67 -6.29 -11.77
CA GLN A 134 -26.31 -7.57 -11.17
C GLN A 134 -24.94 -8.00 -11.66
N GLN A 135 -24.70 -8.05 -12.97
CA GLN A 135 -23.41 -8.39 -13.56
C GLN A 135 -22.28 -7.49 -13.04
N PHE A 136 -22.46 -6.16 -13.01
CA PHE A 136 -21.44 -5.25 -12.47
C PHE A 136 -21.18 -5.46 -10.96
N ASN A 137 -22.21 -5.73 -10.16
CA ASN A 137 -22.06 -6.07 -8.75
C ASN A 137 -21.41 -7.45 -8.55
N GLU A 138 -21.65 -8.42 -9.44
CA GLU A 138 -21.07 -9.75 -9.37
C GLU A 138 -19.62 -9.76 -9.86
N GLU A 139 -19.27 -9.08 -10.95
CA GLU A 139 -17.88 -8.84 -11.37
C GLU A 139 -17.09 -8.08 -10.29
N THR A 140 -17.70 -7.04 -9.69
CA THR A 140 -17.07 -6.31 -8.58
C THR A 140 -16.92 -7.16 -7.32
N ARG A 141 -17.91 -8.02 -6.99
CA ARG A 141 -17.81 -8.97 -5.87
C ARG A 141 -16.77 -10.06 -6.15
N GLN A 142 -16.75 -10.63 -7.35
CA GLN A 142 -15.77 -11.63 -7.78
C GLN A 142 -14.37 -11.06 -7.69
N TYR A 143 -14.10 -9.87 -8.27
CA TYR A 143 -12.78 -9.24 -8.13
C TYR A 143 -12.37 -8.99 -6.68
N LYS A 144 -13.30 -8.52 -5.83
CA LYS A 144 -13.03 -8.28 -4.40
C LYS A 144 -12.82 -9.59 -3.62
N GLN A 145 -13.56 -10.65 -3.98
CA GLN A 145 -13.43 -11.99 -3.43
C GLN A 145 -12.11 -12.64 -3.89
N GLU A 146 -11.76 -12.60 -5.17
CA GLU A 146 -10.50 -13.08 -5.73
C GLU A 146 -9.30 -12.42 -5.05
N VAL A 147 -9.30 -11.09 -4.90
CA VAL A 147 -8.21 -10.37 -4.20
C VAL A 147 -8.15 -10.77 -2.72
N GLN A 148 -9.28 -10.84 -2.02
CA GLN A 148 -9.31 -11.30 -0.62
C GLN A 148 -8.92 -12.78 -0.48
N GLN A 149 -9.27 -13.62 -1.45
CA GLN A 149 -8.96 -15.05 -1.48
C GLN A 149 -7.49 -15.25 -1.80
N VAL A 150 -6.89 -14.54 -2.75
CA VAL A 150 -5.44 -14.54 -3.00
C VAL A 150 -4.66 -14.06 -1.77
N VAL A 151 -5.13 -13.02 -1.06
CA VAL A 151 -4.49 -12.56 0.19
C VAL A 151 -4.66 -13.56 1.32
N ARG A 152 -5.86 -14.14 1.52
CA ARG A 152 -6.16 -15.10 2.58
C ARG A 152 -5.49 -16.45 2.34
N THR A 153 -5.46 -16.91 1.10
CA THR A 153 -4.69 -18.07 0.64
C THR A 153 -3.20 -17.81 0.88
N ARG A 154 -2.62 -16.68 0.43
CA ARG A 154 -1.21 -16.36 0.75
C ARG A 154 -0.91 -16.25 2.24
N TYR A 155 -1.86 -15.80 3.06
CA TYR A 155 -1.70 -15.79 4.51
C TYR A 155 -1.76 -17.21 5.10
N GLN A 156 -2.69 -18.05 4.66
CA GLN A 156 -2.80 -19.45 5.09
C GLN A 156 -1.62 -20.30 4.60
N GLU A 157 -1.24 -20.20 3.32
CA GLU A 157 -0.01 -20.77 2.75
C GLU A 157 1.20 -20.39 3.60
N ARG A 158 1.33 -19.12 4.00
CA ARG A 158 2.47 -18.65 4.80
C ARG A 158 2.37 -19.07 6.27
N LYS A 159 1.18 -19.19 6.85
CA LYS A 159 0.98 -19.75 8.20
C LYS A 159 1.28 -21.26 8.21
N GLN A 160 0.75 -22.02 7.25
CA GLN A 160 0.99 -23.45 7.08
C GLN A 160 2.45 -23.73 6.71
N ALA A 161 3.12 -22.87 5.94
CA ALA A 161 4.55 -22.98 5.68
C ALA A 161 5.42 -22.69 6.93
N VAL A 162 4.94 -21.87 7.87
CA VAL A 162 5.63 -21.65 9.15
C VAL A 162 5.35 -22.79 10.13
N VAL A 163 4.09 -23.21 10.31
CA VAL A 163 3.72 -24.37 11.16
C VAL A 163 4.40 -25.64 10.63
N GLY A 164 4.22 -25.96 9.34
CA GLY A 164 4.89 -27.05 8.64
C GLY A 164 6.41 -26.96 8.51
N SER A 165 7.03 -25.84 8.89
CA SER A 165 8.49 -25.77 9.08
C SER A 165 8.95 -26.31 10.44
N TYR A 166 8.06 -26.34 11.43
CA TYR A 166 8.29 -26.93 12.76
C TYR A 166 7.70 -28.33 12.88
N ASP A 167 6.57 -28.65 12.23
CA ASP A 167 5.91 -29.97 12.30
C ASP A 167 6.89 -31.11 12.00
N ARG A 168 7.78 -30.93 11.00
CA ARG A 168 8.85 -31.92 10.71
C ARG A 168 9.84 -32.06 11.85
N ALA A 169 10.29 -30.97 12.45
CA ALA A 169 11.24 -31.00 13.56
C ALA A 169 10.62 -31.61 14.81
N ILE A 170 9.34 -31.32 15.09
CA ILE A 170 8.57 -31.94 16.16
C ILE A 170 8.46 -33.45 15.92
N SER A 171 7.95 -33.88 14.76
CA SER A 171 7.80 -35.32 14.48
C SER A 171 9.09 -36.06 14.16
N ASP A 172 10.22 -35.39 13.90
CA ASP A 172 11.56 -36.00 13.94
C ASP A 172 12.02 -36.21 15.39
N LEU A 173 11.81 -35.24 16.28
CA LEU A 173 12.11 -35.35 17.71
C LEU A 173 11.23 -36.40 18.43
N GLU A 174 9.93 -36.45 18.16
CA GLU A 174 9.01 -37.45 18.72
C GLU A 174 9.39 -38.88 18.29
N ARG A 175 9.81 -39.07 17.03
CA ARG A 175 10.31 -40.37 16.54
C ARG A 175 11.63 -40.75 17.21
N GLU A 176 12.53 -39.80 17.43
CA GLU A 176 13.79 -40.02 18.14
C GLU A 176 13.56 -40.33 19.64
N GLU A 177 12.66 -39.60 20.30
CA GLU A 177 12.27 -39.88 21.69
C GLU A 177 11.64 -41.27 21.80
N ASN A 178 10.71 -41.62 20.92
CA ASN A 178 10.09 -42.96 20.90
C ASN A 178 11.13 -44.07 20.64
N ARG A 179 12.11 -43.84 19.76
CA ARG A 179 13.24 -44.77 19.54
C ARG A 179 14.06 -44.95 20.82
N LEU A 180 14.45 -43.84 21.45
CA LEU A 180 15.23 -43.84 22.69
C LEU A 180 14.45 -44.45 23.86
N ARG A 181 13.12 -44.28 23.93
CA ARG A 181 12.25 -44.91 24.93
C ARG A 181 12.24 -46.43 24.78
N LEU A 182 12.12 -46.95 23.56
CA LEU A 182 12.19 -48.39 23.27
C LEU A 182 13.58 -48.97 23.57
N GLU A 183 14.66 -48.24 23.29
CA GLU A 183 16.03 -48.63 23.66
C GLU A 183 16.24 -48.64 25.18
N ALA A 184 15.70 -47.64 25.90
CA ALA A 184 15.74 -47.59 27.36
C ALA A 184 14.92 -48.73 28.00
N ILE A 185 13.70 -49.00 27.51
CA ILE A 185 12.87 -50.15 27.91
C ILE A 185 13.69 -51.44 27.83
N LYS A 186 14.30 -51.70 26.67
CA LYS A 186 15.12 -52.90 26.47
C LYS A 186 16.32 -52.97 27.41
N VAL A 187 17.01 -51.85 27.68
CA VAL A 187 18.12 -51.81 28.64
C VAL A 187 17.67 -52.15 30.06
N PHE A 188 16.49 -51.68 30.48
CA PHE A 188 15.92 -52.05 31.78
C PHE A 188 15.40 -53.49 31.82
N GLU A 189 14.83 -54.03 30.74
CA GLU A 189 14.49 -55.46 30.62
C GLU A 189 15.75 -56.35 30.72
N ASP A 190 16.80 -56.05 29.93
CA ASP A 190 18.09 -56.74 29.98
C ASP A 190 18.75 -56.66 31.36
N PHE A 191 18.60 -55.54 32.07
CA PHE A 191 19.07 -55.37 33.44
C PHE A 191 18.29 -56.25 34.42
N LEU A 192 16.95 -56.18 34.39
CA LEU A 192 16.08 -56.94 35.30
C LEU A 192 16.14 -58.46 35.04
N ALA A 193 16.43 -58.89 33.82
CA ALA A 193 16.67 -60.31 33.51
C ALA A 193 17.98 -60.85 34.13
N ARG A 194 18.99 -59.99 34.33
CA ARG A 194 20.29 -60.36 34.93
C ARG A 194 20.34 -60.12 36.43
N TYR A 195 19.60 -59.13 36.91
CA TYR A 195 19.53 -58.70 38.30
C TYR A 195 18.06 -58.63 38.76
N PRO A 196 17.35 -59.76 38.81
CA PRO A 196 15.90 -59.79 39.05
C PRO A 196 15.50 -59.29 40.44
N ASP A 197 16.39 -59.42 41.45
CA ASP A 197 16.07 -59.21 42.87
C ASP A 197 17.15 -58.42 43.64
N SER A 198 17.92 -57.56 42.95
CA SER A 198 18.99 -56.75 43.55
C SER A 198 18.43 -55.57 44.37
N PRO A 199 18.49 -55.57 45.72
CA PRO A 199 17.70 -54.65 46.54
C PRO A 199 18.04 -53.16 46.36
N GLY A 200 19.27 -52.85 45.92
CA GLY A 200 19.72 -51.47 45.70
C GLY A 200 19.38 -50.88 44.32
N TYR A 201 19.07 -51.72 43.33
CA TYR A 201 18.96 -51.29 41.93
C TYR A 201 17.67 -51.74 41.24
N THR A 202 17.21 -52.97 41.48
CA THR A 202 15.98 -53.53 40.90
C THR A 202 14.74 -52.67 41.19
N PRO A 203 14.52 -52.10 42.39
CA PRO A 203 13.34 -51.26 42.64
C PRO A 203 13.32 -50.00 41.77
N GLY A 204 14.49 -49.39 41.55
CA GLY A 204 14.61 -48.22 40.68
C GLY A 204 14.46 -48.55 39.20
N ALA A 205 14.96 -49.71 38.78
CA ALA A 205 14.77 -50.22 37.41
C ALA A 205 13.30 -50.61 37.14
N LEU A 206 12.61 -51.25 38.10
CA LEU A 206 11.17 -51.54 38.01
C LEU A 206 10.33 -50.26 37.94
N TRP A 207 10.61 -49.28 38.80
CA TRP A 207 9.95 -47.98 38.75
C TRP A 207 10.14 -47.28 37.40
N ARG A 208 11.40 -47.11 36.93
CA ARG A 208 11.63 -46.42 35.66
C ARG A 208 11.10 -47.20 34.46
N LEU A 209 11.13 -48.53 34.49
CA LEU A 209 10.52 -49.35 33.44
C LEU A 209 8.98 -49.23 33.43
N ALA A 210 8.34 -49.12 34.59
CA ALA A 210 6.90 -48.84 34.69
C ALA A 210 6.55 -47.45 34.13
N GLU A 211 7.32 -46.41 34.48
CA GLU A 211 7.18 -45.07 33.87
C GLU A 211 7.34 -45.14 32.34
N LEU A 212 8.37 -45.84 31.83
CA LEU A 212 8.61 -45.95 30.39
C LEU A 212 7.52 -46.75 29.65
N TYR A 213 6.91 -47.78 30.27
CA TYR A 213 5.74 -48.46 29.69
C TYR A 213 4.46 -47.63 29.78
N TYR A 214 4.29 -46.80 30.81
CA TYR A 214 3.20 -45.83 30.88
C TYR A 214 3.32 -44.78 29.77
N GLU A 215 4.50 -44.14 29.66
CA GLU A 215 4.82 -43.22 28.56
C GLU A 215 4.63 -43.87 27.18
N LYS A 216 4.97 -45.17 27.03
CA LYS A 216 4.73 -45.91 25.79
C LYS A 216 3.23 -46.14 25.55
N ALA A 217 2.47 -46.56 26.56
CA ALA A 217 1.04 -46.83 26.45
C ALA A 217 0.23 -45.57 26.12
N GLU A 218 0.58 -44.41 26.68
CA GLU A 218 0.00 -43.12 26.28
C GLU A 218 0.26 -42.79 24.80
N VAL A 219 1.49 -43.03 24.31
CA VAL A 219 1.83 -42.80 22.89
C VAL A 219 1.17 -43.84 21.96
N ASP A 220 1.07 -45.10 22.36
CA ASP A 220 0.35 -46.14 21.63
C ASP A 220 -1.15 -45.79 21.55
N PHE A 221 -1.75 -45.35 22.66
CA PHE A 221 -3.15 -44.94 22.76
C PHE A 221 -3.43 -43.69 21.92
N SER A 222 -2.60 -42.65 22.04
CA SER A 222 -2.73 -41.44 21.23
C SER A 222 -2.60 -41.75 19.73
N ALA A 223 -1.66 -42.62 19.33
CA ALA A 223 -1.55 -43.08 17.94
C ALA A 223 -2.76 -43.92 17.48
N ALA A 224 -3.44 -44.61 18.41
CA ALA A 224 -4.68 -45.33 18.14
C ALA A 224 -5.90 -44.40 18.05
N GLU A 225 -5.99 -43.33 18.85
CA GLU A 225 -6.98 -42.25 18.68
C GLU A 225 -6.78 -41.54 17.33
N ASP A 226 -5.51 -41.25 17.00
CA ASP A 226 -5.11 -40.61 15.75
C ASP A 226 -5.42 -41.52 14.53
N ALA A 227 -5.41 -42.85 14.69
CA ALA A 227 -5.89 -43.80 13.69
C ALA A 227 -7.44 -43.87 13.64
N TYR A 228 -8.09 -43.97 14.81
CA TYR A 228 -9.53 -44.00 14.98
C TYR A 228 -10.20 -42.77 14.34
N GLU A 229 -9.67 -41.55 14.54
CA GLU A 229 -10.24 -40.36 13.93
C GLU A 229 -10.12 -40.39 12.40
N LYS A 230 -9.03 -40.92 11.85
CA LYS A 230 -8.85 -41.08 10.40
C LYS A 230 -9.82 -42.12 9.83
N GLU A 231 -10.01 -43.25 10.50
CA GLU A 231 -10.98 -44.28 10.10
C GLU A 231 -12.43 -43.81 10.27
N LEU A 232 -12.73 -43.03 11.31
CA LEU A 232 -14.06 -42.47 11.56
C LEU A 232 -14.40 -41.39 10.53
N ASN A 233 -13.43 -40.55 10.16
CA ASN A 233 -13.59 -39.62 9.06
C ASN A 233 -13.77 -40.36 7.71
N ALA A 234 -13.04 -41.45 7.45
CA ALA A 234 -13.26 -42.29 6.27
C ALA A 234 -14.65 -42.97 6.26
N TYR A 235 -15.17 -43.37 7.42
CA TYR A 235 -16.54 -43.87 7.58
C TYR A 235 -17.58 -42.78 7.32
N ASN A 236 -17.44 -41.60 7.95
CA ASN A 236 -18.32 -40.45 7.76
C ASN A 236 -18.35 -39.94 6.31
N ASN A 237 -17.23 -40.05 5.58
CA ASN A 237 -17.13 -39.74 4.16
C ASN A 237 -17.64 -40.87 3.24
N GLY A 238 -18.00 -42.04 3.78
CA GLY A 238 -18.51 -43.20 3.03
C GLY A 238 -17.44 -44.03 2.30
N GLU A 239 -16.16 -43.79 2.60
CA GLU A 239 -15.01 -44.54 2.06
C GLU A 239 -14.82 -45.87 2.80
N SER A 240 -15.06 -45.89 4.12
CA SER A 240 -15.26 -47.11 4.91
C SER A 240 -16.76 -47.43 5.04
N LYS A 241 -17.08 -48.73 5.21
CA LYS A 241 -18.43 -49.22 5.55
C LYS A 241 -18.56 -49.72 6.98
N GLN A 242 -17.46 -49.78 7.71
CA GLN A 242 -17.40 -50.21 9.10
C GLN A 242 -17.01 -49.01 9.95
N GLU A 243 -17.84 -48.71 10.95
CA GLU A 243 -17.53 -47.73 11.99
C GLU A 243 -16.38 -48.30 12.85
N PRO A 244 -15.30 -47.54 13.10
CA PRO A 244 -14.21 -48.01 13.93
C PRO A 244 -14.63 -48.07 15.41
N ILE A 245 -13.91 -48.85 16.20
CA ILE A 245 -14.14 -48.98 17.65
C ILE A 245 -13.19 -47.99 18.36
N PRO A 246 -13.67 -47.15 19.31
CA PRO A 246 -12.79 -46.30 20.11
C PRO A 246 -11.69 -47.13 20.80
N PRO A 247 -10.44 -46.65 20.85
CA PRO A 247 -9.37 -47.36 21.55
C PRO A 247 -9.60 -47.38 23.07
N GLU A 248 -9.04 -48.39 23.74
CA GLU A 248 -9.02 -48.51 25.20
C GLU A 248 -7.58 -48.32 25.73
N ARG A 249 -7.44 -47.86 26.99
CA ARG A 249 -6.12 -47.63 27.61
C ARG A 249 -5.54 -48.95 28.14
N HIS A 250 -4.33 -49.29 27.68
CA HIS A 250 -3.66 -50.56 27.96
C HIS A 250 -2.39 -50.38 28.81
N PHE A 251 -2.53 -50.53 30.14
CA PHE A 251 -1.45 -50.34 31.11
C PHE A 251 -0.98 -51.63 31.78
N GLU A 252 -1.32 -52.82 31.25
CA GLU A 252 -1.12 -54.10 31.93
C GLU A 252 0.36 -54.37 32.28
N ARG A 253 1.28 -53.85 31.45
CA ARG A 253 2.73 -53.89 31.70
C ARG A 253 3.15 -52.99 32.86
N THR A 254 2.65 -51.75 32.89
CA THR A 254 2.87 -50.79 33.99
C THR A 254 2.29 -51.33 35.29
N VAL A 255 1.02 -51.77 35.27
CA VAL A 255 0.31 -52.36 36.40
C VAL A 255 1.07 -53.57 36.95
N ALA A 256 1.48 -54.53 36.11
CA ALA A 256 2.24 -55.70 36.57
C ALA A 256 3.61 -55.34 37.18
N LEU A 257 4.31 -54.33 36.65
CA LEU A 257 5.59 -53.86 37.19
C LEU A 257 5.41 -53.11 38.52
N LEU A 258 4.37 -52.29 38.66
CA LEU A 258 4.04 -51.59 39.90
C LEU A 258 3.52 -52.54 40.98
N GLN A 259 2.68 -53.52 40.64
CA GLN A 259 2.28 -54.61 41.55
C GLN A 259 3.49 -55.43 42.02
N ARG A 260 4.47 -55.68 41.13
CA ARG A 260 5.74 -56.30 41.54
C ARG A 260 6.53 -55.39 42.49
N LEU A 261 6.64 -54.11 42.17
CA LEU A 261 7.35 -53.12 42.98
C LEU A 261 6.75 -52.97 44.39
N THR A 262 5.41 -52.90 44.51
CA THR A 262 4.73 -52.75 45.80
C THR A 262 4.74 -54.02 46.64
N ARG A 263 4.70 -55.20 46.01
CA ARG A 263 4.78 -56.50 46.70
C ARG A 263 6.20 -56.88 47.12
N ASP A 264 7.16 -56.80 46.20
CA ASP A 264 8.52 -57.34 46.41
C ASP A 264 9.45 -56.32 47.09
N PHE A 265 9.20 -55.01 46.94
CA PHE A 265 10.07 -53.94 47.45
C PHE A 265 9.31 -52.82 48.20
N PRO A 266 8.50 -53.14 49.24
CA PRO A 266 7.65 -52.17 49.95
C PRO A 266 8.40 -51.06 50.71
N SER A 267 9.74 -51.13 50.78
CA SER A 267 10.62 -50.09 51.36
C SER A 267 11.19 -49.12 50.33
N TYR A 268 10.75 -49.18 49.06
CA TYR A 268 11.26 -48.30 48.01
C TYR A 268 10.95 -46.81 48.27
N ARG A 269 11.90 -45.92 47.93
CA ARG A 269 11.83 -44.49 48.25
C ARG A 269 10.73 -43.66 47.55
N LEU A 270 9.99 -44.26 46.61
CA LEU A 270 8.81 -43.68 45.93
C LEU A 270 7.63 -44.66 45.97
N ILE A 271 7.54 -45.49 47.01
CA ILE A 271 6.51 -46.52 47.14
C ILE A 271 5.09 -45.93 47.16
N ASP A 272 4.88 -44.73 47.70
CA ASP A 272 3.61 -44.02 47.64
C ASP A 272 3.26 -43.55 46.23
N GLY A 273 4.25 -43.08 45.46
CA GLY A 273 4.12 -42.85 44.01
C GLY A 273 3.80 -44.12 43.22
N ALA A 274 4.31 -45.29 43.64
CA ALA A 274 3.98 -46.58 43.04
C ALA A 274 2.54 -47.02 43.33
N TYR A 275 2.04 -46.82 44.55
CA TYR A 275 0.62 -47.01 44.85
C TYR A 275 -0.27 -46.01 44.08
N TYR A 276 0.16 -44.76 43.91
CA TYR A 276 -0.62 -43.75 43.18
C TYR A 276 -0.73 -44.07 41.69
N LEU A 277 0.40 -44.33 41.02
CA LEU A 277 0.40 -44.64 39.58
C LEU A 277 -0.29 -45.98 39.31
N LEU A 278 -0.22 -46.95 40.23
CA LEU A 278 -0.98 -48.19 40.15
C LEU A 278 -2.49 -47.93 40.22
N ALA A 279 -2.94 -47.15 41.21
CA ALA A 279 -4.35 -46.79 41.36
C ALA A 279 -4.87 -45.98 40.16
N TYR A 280 -4.07 -45.03 39.67
CA TYR A 280 -4.37 -44.22 38.50
C TYR A 280 -4.49 -45.07 37.23
N CYS A 281 -3.49 -45.92 36.92
CA CYS A 281 -3.58 -46.82 35.77
C CYS A 281 -4.79 -47.74 35.86
N LEU A 282 -5.07 -48.36 37.02
CA LEU A 282 -6.28 -49.19 37.21
C LEU A 282 -7.57 -48.39 36.97
N GLN A 283 -7.64 -47.14 37.44
CA GLN A 283 -8.80 -46.27 37.23
C GLN A 283 -9.01 -45.96 35.74
N GLU A 284 -7.95 -45.63 35.02
CA GLU A 284 -7.98 -45.31 33.58
C GLU A 284 -8.18 -46.56 32.69
N GLN A 285 -7.95 -47.78 33.21
CA GLN A 285 -8.39 -49.04 32.58
C GLN A 285 -9.83 -49.44 32.95
N GLY A 286 -10.54 -48.64 33.75
CA GLY A 286 -11.91 -48.93 34.22
C GLY A 286 -12.01 -49.87 35.43
N GLU A 287 -10.90 -50.41 35.93
CA GLU A 287 -10.77 -51.32 37.09
C GLU A 287 -10.97 -50.58 38.43
N SER A 288 -12.13 -49.92 38.55
CA SER A 288 -12.42 -48.89 39.54
C SER A 288 -12.39 -49.40 40.99
N GLU A 289 -12.77 -50.65 41.25
CA GLU A 289 -12.69 -51.24 42.59
C GLU A 289 -11.23 -51.49 43.01
N GLN A 290 -10.40 -51.98 42.08
CA GLN A 290 -8.96 -52.20 42.31
C GLN A 290 -8.21 -50.87 42.48
N ALA A 291 -8.63 -49.84 41.74
CA ALA A 291 -8.15 -48.47 41.89
C ALA A 291 -8.52 -47.88 43.26
N GLN A 292 -9.80 -47.96 43.68
CA GLN A 292 -10.24 -47.54 45.01
C GLN A 292 -9.47 -48.24 46.12
N GLN A 293 -9.28 -49.57 46.04
CA GLN A 293 -8.45 -50.29 47.02
C GLN A 293 -7.01 -49.77 47.03
N SER A 294 -6.40 -49.55 45.87
CA SER A 294 -5.01 -49.08 45.77
C SER A 294 -4.83 -47.66 46.34
N TYR A 295 -5.80 -46.76 46.12
CA TYR A 295 -5.85 -45.44 46.77
C TYR A 295 -6.06 -45.54 48.28
N LEU A 296 -6.95 -46.43 48.76
CA LEU A 296 -7.20 -46.62 50.19
C LEU A 296 -5.99 -47.24 50.91
N GLU A 297 -5.26 -48.15 50.28
CA GLU A 297 -3.99 -48.66 50.80
C GLU A 297 -2.92 -47.54 50.85
N LEU A 298 -2.90 -46.62 49.90
CA LEU A 298 -2.05 -45.44 49.93
C LEU A 298 -2.39 -44.54 51.13
N VAL A 299 -3.68 -44.23 51.34
CA VAL A 299 -4.16 -43.45 52.51
C VAL A 299 -3.78 -44.13 53.83
N GLN A 300 -3.95 -45.44 53.95
CA GLN A 300 -3.65 -46.18 55.18
C GLN A 300 -2.15 -46.30 55.47
N ARG A 301 -1.34 -46.59 54.45
CA ARG A 301 0.12 -46.84 54.60
C ARG A 301 0.94 -45.55 54.61
N PHE A 302 0.50 -44.53 53.86
CA PHE A 302 1.23 -43.28 53.64
C PHE A 302 0.36 -42.02 53.88
N PRO A 303 -0.31 -41.87 55.06
CA PRO A 303 -1.20 -40.73 55.37
C PRO A 303 -0.51 -39.36 55.46
N LYS A 304 0.80 -39.29 55.18
CA LYS A 304 1.61 -38.06 55.10
C LYS A 304 2.24 -37.86 53.72
N SER A 305 1.82 -38.64 52.70
CA SER A 305 2.24 -38.41 51.32
C SER A 305 1.75 -37.05 50.83
N LYS A 306 2.54 -36.39 49.98
CA LYS A 306 2.13 -35.14 49.32
C LYS A 306 0.96 -35.33 48.35
N LEU A 307 0.67 -36.58 47.98
CA LEU A 307 -0.41 -36.95 47.08
C LEU A 307 -1.78 -37.01 47.76
N MET A 308 -1.85 -36.92 49.11
CA MET A 308 -3.11 -37.01 49.87
C MET A 308 -4.27 -36.15 49.33
N PRO A 309 -4.11 -34.85 48.97
CA PRO A 309 -5.24 -34.04 48.51
C PRO A 309 -5.82 -34.50 47.18
N GLU A 310 -4.97 -35.00 46.28
CA GLU A 310 -5.38 -35.57 44.99
C GLU A 310 -6.03 -36.94 45.17
N VAL A 311 -5.45 -37.80 46.02
CA VAL A 311 -6.04 -39.11 46.38
C VAL A 311 -7.42 -38.96 47.02
N TRP A 312 -7.61 -38.02 47.95
CA TRP A 312 -8.93 -37.73 48.52
C TRP A 312 -9.91 -37.15 47.49
N THR A 313 -9.41 -36.38 46.52
CA THR A 313 -10.23 -35.89 45.40
C THR A 313 -10.66 -37.03 44.48
N ARG A 314 -9.77 -37.96 44.12
CA ARG A 314 -10.08 -39.14 43.30
C ARG A 314 -11.07 -40.08 43.99
N LEU A 315 -10.92 -40.31 45.29
CA LEU A 315 -11.90 -41.05 46.09
C LEU A 315 -13.25 -40.32 46.14
N GLY A 316 -13.25 -39.00 46.35
CA GLY A 316 -14.47 -38.17 46.33
C GLY A 316 -15.18 -38.18 44.98
N GLU A 317 -14.45 -38.06 43.87
CA GLU A 317 -14.97 -38.22 42.50
C GLU A 317 -15.60 -39.60 42.32
N SER A 318 -14.90 -40.67 42.71
CA SER A 318 -15.40 -42.04 42.57
C SER A 318 -16.60 -42.38 43.47
N TYR A 319 -16.79 -41.67 44.59
CA TYR A 319 -17.99 -41.76 45.42
C TYR A 319 -19.12 -40.81 44.98
N PHE A 320 -18.83 -39.73 44.25
CA PHE A 320 -19.82 -38.74 43.83
C PHE A 320 -20.70 -39.21 42.67
N GLU A 321 -20.16 -40.07 41.80
CA GLU A 321 -20.91 -40.68 40.68
C GLU A 321 -21.88 -41.79 41.14
N ASP A 322 -21.82 -42.21 42.42
CA ASP A 322 -22.69 -43.21 43.01
C ASP A 322 -23.67 -42.57 44.03
N PRO A 323 -24.99 -42.54 43.74
CA PRO A 323 -25.99 -41.96 44.62
C PRO A 323 -26.02 -42.57 46.04
N ASP A 324 -25.67 -43.84 46.20
CA ASP A 324 -25.67 -44.53 47.50
C ASP A 324 -24.38 -44.24 48.32
N LYS A 325 -23.46 -43.43 47.79
CA LYS A 325 -22.17 -43.08 48.40
C LYS A 325 -21.94 -41.57 48.57
N LEU A 326 -22.95 -40.73 48.38
CA LEU A 326 -22.82 -39.27 48.52
C LEU A 326 -22.32 -38.82 49.92
N ASP A 327 -22.66 -39.53 51.00
CA ASP A 327 -22.09 -39.30 52.34
C ASP A 327 -20.56 -39.47 52.37
N LYS A 328 -20.05 -40.46 51.63
CA LYS A 328 -18.61 -40.72 51.50
C LYS A 328 -17.94 -39.71 50.58
N ALA A 329 -18.66 -39.19 49.59
CA ALA A 329 -18.20 -38.05 48.79
C ALA A 329 -18.09 -36.78 49.66
N ILE A 330 -19.07 -36.51 50.54
CA ILE A 330 -19.00 -35.44 51.54
C ILE A 330 -17.79 -35.62 52.46
N GLU A 331 -17.54 -36.81 52.99
CA GLU A 331 -16.34 -37.09 53.80
C GLU A 331 -15.03 -36.86 53.02
N ALA A 332 -14.91 -37.47 51.83
CA ALA A 332 -13.70 -37.39 51.02
C ALA A 332 -13.39 -35.96 50.54
N TYR A 333 -14.38 -35.20 50.06
CA TYR A 333 -14.18 -33.80 49.70
C TYR A 333 -13.89 -32.93 50.93
N SER A 334 -14.50 -33.20 52.09
CA SER A 334 -14.16 -32.53 53.35
C SER A 334 -12.72 -32.78 53.77
N LYS A 335 -12.16 -33.98 53.50
CA LYS A 335 -10.74 -34.28 53.72
C LYS A 335 -9.81 -33.47 52.82
N VAL A 336 -10.22 -33.10 51.61
CA VAL A 336 -9.44 -32.18 50.75
C VAL A 336 -9.41 -30.76 51.36
N LEU A 337 -10.48 -30.32 52.03
CA LEU A 337 -10.54 -29.00 52.66
C LEU A 337 -9.63 -28.84 53.89
N GLU A 338 -9.05 -29.94 54.41
CA GLU A 338 -7.96 -29.91 55.40
C GLU A 338 -6.63 -29.40 54.79
N TYR A 339 -6.55 -29.29 53.45
CA TYR A 339 -5.37 -28.85 52.69
C TYR A 339 -5.67 -27.57 51.89
N PRO A 340 -5.74 -26.38 52.53
CA PRO A 340 -6.14 -25.12 51.86
C PRO A 340 -5.21 -24.69 50.74
N ASP A 341 -3.92 -25.04 50.79
CA ASP A 341 -2.91 -24.74 49.76
C ASP A 341 -2.92 -25.75 48.59
N SER A 342 -3.88 -26.70 48.58
CA SER A 342 -4.00 -27.73 47.54
C SER A 342 -4.58 -27.18 46.23
N ALA A 343 -4.01 -27.59 45.10
CA ALA A 343 -4.57 -27.39 43.75
C ALA A 343 -5.90 -28.14 43.49
N MET A 344 -6.45 -28.83 44.49
CA MET A 344 -7.76 -29.48 44.45
C MET A 344 -8.79 -28.87 45.43
N TYR A 345 -8.40 -27.88 46.25
CA TYR A 345 -9.28 -27.30 47.29
C TYR A 345 -10.58 -26.73 46.71
N ASP A 346 -10.51 -26.08 45.55
CA ASP A 346 -11.63 -25.41 44.90
C ASP A 346 -12.60 -26.37 44.22
N LYS A 347 -12.07 -27.38 43.51
CA LYS A 347 -12.83 -28.52 42.98
C LYS A 347 -13.59 -29.22 44.09
N ALA A 348 -12.92 -29.50 45.22
CA ALA A 348 -13.54 -30.15 46.37
C ALA A 348 -14.58 -29.26 47.06
N LEU A 349 -14.35 -27.95 47.23
CA LEU A 349 -15.32 -27.04 47.81
C LEU A 349 -16.60 -26.93 46.95
N TYR A 350 -16.44 -26.84 45.62
CA TYR A 350 -17.55 -26.85 44.66
C TYR A 350 -18.31 -28.18 44.66
N LYS A 351 -17.60 -29.31 44.54
CA LYS A 351 -18.23 -30.63 44.58
C LYS A 351 -18.93 -30.88 45.92
N LEU A 352 -18.37 -30.42 47.05
CA LEU A 352 -19.03 -30.49 48.36
C LEU A 352 -20.31 -29.65 48.41
N ALA A 353 -20.28 -28.40 47.94
CA ALA A 353 -21.47 -27.54 47.87
C ALA A 353 -22.59 -28.17 47.02
N TRP A 354 -22.22 -28.73 45.86
CA TRP A 354 -23.16 -29.40 44.96
C TRP A 354 -23.61 -30.77 45.49
N THR A 355 -22.82 -31.44 46.34
CA THR A 355 -23.26 -32.66 47.04
C THR A 355 -24.29 -32.36 48.12
N TYR A 356 -24.11 -31.30 48.93
CA TYR A 356 -25.14 -30.84 49.87
C TYR A 356 -26.44 -30.45 49.15
N TYR A 357 -26.35 -29.76 48.02
CA TYR A 357 -27.51 -29.45 47.17
C TYR A 357 -28.21 -30.72 46.64
N LYS A 358 -27.46 -31.76 46.26
CA LYS A 358 -28.00 -33.05 45.79
C LYS A 358 -28.74 -33.86 46.88
N VAL A 359 -28.56 -33.55 48.17
CA VAL A 359 -29.21 -34.25 49.30
C VAL A 359 -30.20 -33.34 50.04
N ASP A 360 -30.71 -32.29 49.38
CA ASP A 360 -31.67 -31.31 49.90
C ASP A 360 -31.22 -30.57 51.18
N ASP A 361 -29.92 -30.59 51.51
CA ASP A 361 -29.34 -29.83 52.61
C ASP A 361 -29.03 -28.39 52.18
N TYR A 362 -30.10 -27.66 51.87
CA TYR A 362 -30.04 -26.26 51.44
C TYR A 362 -29.28 -25.34 52.41
N PRO A 363 -29.37 -25.49 53.75
CA PRO A 363 -28.54 -24.70 54.68
C PRO A 363 -27.03 -24.89 54.44
N HIS A 364 -26.53 -26.13 54.41
CA HIS A 364 -25.10 -26.36 54.17
C HIS A 364 -24.71 -26.05 52.72
N ALA A 365 -25.59 -26.29 51.74
CA ALA A 365 -25.35 -25.89 50.35
C ALA A 365 -25.17 -24.37 50.21
N VAL A 366 -26.06 -23.58 50.81
CA VAL A 366 -25.99 -22.11 50.84
C VAL A 366 -24.69 -21.62 51.50
N ASP A 367 -24.32 -22.19 52.65
CA ASP A 367 -23.08 -21.82 53.34
C ASP A 367 -21.82 -22.19 52.53
N ARG A 368 -21.80 -23.34 51.83
CA ARG A 368 -20.68 -23.71 50.94
C ARG A 368 -20.66 -22.90 49.64
N PHE A 369 -21.80 -22.49 49.10
CA PHE A 369 -21.83 -21.59 47.93
C PHE A 369 -21.39 -20.16 48.30
N ASP A 370 -21.78 -19.61 49.47
CA ASP A 370 -21.19 -18.35 49.97
C ASP A 370 -19.68 -18.50 50.20
N GLN A 371 -19.23 -19.60 50.82
CA GLN A 371 -17.81 -19.88 51.01
C GLN A 371 -17.05 -19.94 49.67
N LEU A 372 -17.64 -20.53 48.62
CA LEU A 372 -17.03 -20.61 47.29
C LEU A 372 -17.01 -19.26 46.56
N ILE A 373 -18.07 -18.45 46.65
CA ILE A 373 -18.08 -17.07 46.11
C ILE A 373 -17.01 -16.24 46.81
N VAL A 374 -16.99 -16.24 48.15
CA VAL A 374 -16.01 -15.49 48.95
C VAL A 374 -14.57 -15.97 48.73
N TRP A 375 -14.35 -17.28 48.50
CA TRP A 375 -13.04 -17.81 48.13
C TRP A 375 -12.63 -17.37 46.70
N ALA A 376 -13.55 -17.37 45.74
CA ALA A 376 -13.28 -16.94 44.38
C ALA A 376 -12.98 -15.43 44.31
N ASP A 377 -13.73 -14.61 45.05
CA ASP A 377 -13.57 -13.15 45.14
C ASP A 377 -12.23 -12.78 45.80
N LYS A 378 -11.88 -13.40 46.93
CA LYS A 378 -10.53 -13.26 47.53
C LYS A 378 -9.43 -13.73 46.58
N GLY A 379 -9.66 -14.86 45.91
CA GLY A 379 -8.78 -15.42 44.90
C GLY A 379 -8.63 -14.59 43.61
N GLN A 380 -9.41 -13.52 43.45
CA GLN A 380 -9.17 -12.46 42.47
C GLN A 380 -8.37 -11.30 43.08
N ALA A 381 -8.72 -10.85 44.30
CA ALA A 381 -8.05 -9.76 44.99
C ALA A 381 -6.57 -10.03 45.32
N ASP A 382 -6.25 -11.23 45.83
CA ASP A 382 -4.86 -11.63 46.16
C ASP A 382 -3.98 -11.84 44.89
N GLY A 383 -4.57 -11.80 43.69
CA GLY A 383 -3.88 -11.98 42.41
C GLY A 383 -3.17 -10.73 41.87
N GLU A 384 -3.38 -9.55 42.46
CA GLU A 384 -2.93 -8.25 41.92
C GLU A 384 -1.43 -7.93 42.17
N ALA A 385 -0.56 -8.86 41.74
CA ALA A 385 0.86 -8.64 41.51
C ALA A 385 1.33 -9.13 40.12
N GLY A 386 0.41 -9.21 39.14
CA GLY A 386 0.73 -9.41 37.71
C GLY A 386 0.17 -10.67 37.04
N GLY A 387 -0.53 -11.54 37.78
CA GLY A 387 -1.20 -12.72 37.22
C GLY A 387 -2.69 -12.47 36.95
N LYS A 388 -3.17 -12.73 35.73
CA LYS A 388 -4.63 -12.79 35.48
C LYS A 388 -5.26 -13.94 36.29
N PRO A 389 -6.51 -13.81 36.77
CA PRO A 389 -7.19 -14.90 37.48
C PRO A 389 -7.34 -16.12 36.58
N SER A 390 -7.27 -17.33 37.17
CA SER A 390 -7.52 -18.56 36.44
C SER A 390 -8.99 -18.63 36.00
N ALA A 391 -9.24 -19.12 34.78
CA ALA A 391 -10.59 -19.14 34.21
C ALA A 391 -11.59 -19.93 35.08
N GLY A 392 -11.12 -20.99 35.76
CA GLY A 392 -11.94 -21.77 36.69
C GLY A 392 -12.55 -20.95 37.84
N ARG A 393 -11.79 -20.02 38.46
CA ARG A 393 -12.31 -19.19 39.57
C ARG A 393 -13.52 -18.34 39.15
N SER A 394 -13.51 -17.82 37.93
CA SER A 394 -14.60 -16.99 37.38
C SER A 394 -15.89 -17.78 37.22
N GLU A 395 -15.83 -18.98 36.63
CA GLU A 395 -17.05 -19.75 36.36
C GLU A 395 -17.61 -20.38 37.64
N LEU A 396 -16.75 -20.86 38.55
CA LEU A 396 -17.16 -21.35 39.88
C LEU A 396 -17.94 -20.29 40.68
N ARG A 397 -17.52 -19.01 40.63
CA ARG A 397 -18.27 -17.90 41.26
C ARG A 397 -19.67 -17.73 40.66
N LYS A 398 -19.79 -17.75 39.33
CA LYS A 398 -21.07 -17.57 38.62
C LYS A 398 -22.04 -18.70 38.92
N GLU A 399 -21.56 -19.94 38.90
CA GLU A 399 -22.37 -21.12 39.23
C GLU A 399 -22.81 -21.12 40.69
N ALA A 400 -21.90 -20.82 41.62
CA ALA A 400 -22.24 -20.69 43.03
C ALA A 400 -23.31 -19.61 43.29
N LEU A 401 -23.20 -18.45 42.63
CA LEU A 401 -24.23 -17.39 42.72
C LEU A 401 -25.57 -17.82 42.10
N GLN A 402 -25.56 -18.58 41.00
CA GLN A 402 -26.77 -19.13 40.38
C GLN A 402 -27.44 -20.18 41.28
N TYR A 403 -26.69 -21.11 41.87
CA TYR A 403 -27.24 -22.10 42.79
C TYR A 403 -27.69 -21.50 44.13
N LEU A 404 -26.97 -20.50 44.65
CA LEU A 404 -27.42 -19.71 45.80
C LEU A 404 -28.78 -19.02 45.54
N ALA A 405 -28.96 -18.42 44.35
CA ALA A 405 -30.24 -17.83 43.95
C ALA A 405 -31.36 -18.86 43.73
N ILE A 406 -31.02 -20.09 43.29
CA ILE A 406 -31.96 -21.21 43.19
C ILE A 406 -32.40 -21.66 44.58
N CYS A 407 -31.49 -21.88 45.53
CA CYS A 407 -31.82 -22.24 46.91
C CYS A 407 -32.82 -21.23 47.54
N PHE A 408 -32.59 -19.92 47.35
CA PHE A 408 -33.52 -18.88 47.82
C PHE A 408 -34.83 -18.73 47.01
N ALA A 409 -35.01 -19.52 45.95
CA ALA A 409 -36.25 -19.62 45.18
C ALA A 409 -37.06 -20.90 45.46
N GLU A 410 -36.48 -21.92 46.12
CA GLU A 410 -37.17 -23.19 46.41
C GLU A 410 -38.33 -23.02 47.37
N GLU A 411 -39.57 -23.18 46.88
CA GLU A 411 -40.78 -22.86 47.65
C GLU A 411 -41.04 -23.84 48.81
N GLU A 412 -40.45 -25.03 48.77
CA GLU A 412 -40.54 -26.03 49.86
C GLU A 412 -39.56 -25.75 51.01
N TRP A 413 -38.51 -24.97 50.80
CA TRP A 413 -37.57 -24.58 51.86
C TRP A 413 -38.06 -23.33 52.61
N PRO A 414 -38.34 -23.38 53.93
CA PRO A 414 -38.82 -22.22 54.68
C PRO A 414 -37.84 -21.03 54.77
N GLY A 415 -36.59 -21.21 54.31
CA GLY A 415 -35.58 -20.17 54.19
C GLY A 415 -35.59 -19.41 52.86
N SER A 416 -36.45 -19.77 51.89
CA SER A 416 -36.55 -19.11 50.59
C SER A 416 -37.33 -17.79 50.64
N GLY A 417 -37.32 -17.02 49.54
CA GLY A 417 -38.02 -15.73 49.45
C GLY A 417 -37.10 -14.51 49.51
N VAL A 418 -37.52 -13.42 48.87
CA VAL A 418 -36.82 -12.12 48.89
C VAL A 418 -36.52 -11.68 50.33
N ASP A 419 -37.46 -11.88 51.25
CA ASP A 419 -37.33 -11.42 52.64
C ASP A 419 -36.40 -12.26 53.50
N ASN A 420 -36.38 -13.59 53.32
CA ASN A 420 -35.40 -14.44 53.98
C ASN A 420 -34.00 -14.26 53.38
N ALA A 421 -33.88 -14.00 52.08
CA ALA A 421 -32.62 -13.58 51.48
C ALA A 421 -32.13 -12.23 52.05
N ARG A 422 -33.02 -11.23 52.24
CA ARG A 422 -32.67 -9.98 52.93
C ARG A 422 -32.14 -10.25 54.35
N GLN A 423 -32.77 -11.16 55.10
CA GLN A 423 -32.32 -11.56 56.43
C GLN A 423 -30.99 -12.35 56.42
N PHE A 424 -30.76 -13.22 55.43
CA PHE A 424 -29.50 -13.96 55.27
C PHE A 424 -28.31 -12.99 55.12
N PHE A 425 -28.37 -12.06 54.18
CA PHE A 425 -27.33 -11.06 54.01
C PHE A 425 -27.18 -10.12 55.21
N GLN A 426 -28.26 -9.82 55.94
CA GLN A 426 -28.19 -9.08 57.20
C GLN A 426 -27.42 -9.84 58.28
N ARG A 427 -27.67 -11.15 58.45
CA ARG A 427 -26.93 -12.02 59.38
C ARG A 427 -25.44 -12.09 59.05
N LEU A 428 -25.10 -12.07 57.75
CA LEU A 428 -23.72 -12.09 57.26
C LEU A 428 -22.99 -10.73 57.33
N GLY A 429 -23.65 -9.67 57.80
CA GLY A 429 -23.09 -8.30 57.84
C GLY A 429 -23.06 -7.58 56.49
N GLY A 430 -23.60 -8.21 55.44
CA GLY A 430 -23.51 -7.77 54.04
C GLY A 430 -22.62 -8.67 53.18
N ARG A 431 -22.81 -8.56 51.87
CA ARG A 431 -21.99 -9.13 50.79
C ARG A 431 -22.05 -8.18 49.60
N ASP A 432 -20.94 -7.92 48.95
CA ASP A 432 -20.89 -7.00 47.80
C ASP A 432 -21.72 -7.52 46.62
N TYR A 433 -21.73 -8.85 46.42
CA TYR A 433 -22.55 -9.54 45.42
C TYR A 433 -24.08 -9.50 45.69
N GLN A 434 -24.55 -8.90 46.80
CA GLN A 434 -25.99 -8.87 47.13
C GLN A 434 -26.85 -8.24 46.01
N GLY A 435 -26.32 -7.29 45.24
CA GLY A 435 -27.01 -6.71 44.08
C GLY A 435 -27.21 -7.72 42.95
N GLU A 436 -26.14 -8.42 42.59
CA GLU A 436 -26.14 -9.48 41.59
C GLU A 436 -27.12 -10.60 42.00
N PHE A 437 -27.11 -10.97 43.28
CA PHE A 437 -28.07 -11.93 43.83
C PHE A 437 -29.53 -11.49 43.64
N PHE A 438 -29.90 -10.24 43.95
CA PHE A 438 -31.32 -9.82 43.81
C PHE A 438 -31.77 -9.69 42.36
N LYS A 439 -30.87 -9.33 41.43
CA LYS A 439 -31.14 -9.51 39.99
C LYS A 439 -31.44 -10.98 39.69
N LYS A 440 -30.60 -11.89 40.18
CA LYS A 440 -30.66 -13.32 39.87
C LYS A 440 -31.90 -14.00 40.45
N LEU A 441 -32.29 -13.64 41.66
CA LEU A 441 -33.56 -14.06 42.27
C LEU A 441 -34.77 -13.48 41.51
N GLY A 442 -34.68 -12.23 41.03
CA GLY A 442 -35.70 -11.61 40.18
C GLY A 442 -35.85 -12.28 38.81
N GLU A 443 -34.74 -12.72 38.19
CA GLU A 443 -34.73 -13.54 36.98
C GLU A 443 -35.45 -14.87 37.22
N VAL A 444 -35.11 -15.59 38.29
CA VAL A 444 -35.75 -16.88 38.64
C VAL A 444 -37.25 -16.70 38.89
N TYR A 445 -37.68 -15.66 39.64
CA TYR A 445 -39.11 -15.40 39.80
C TYR A 445 -39.83 -14.99 38.51
N TYR A 446 -39.15 -14.31 37.57
CA TYR A 446 -39.72 -14.00 36.26
C TYR A 446 -39.92 -15.25 35.41
N ILE A 447 -38.92 -16.14 35.39
CA ILE A 447 -38.98 -17.44 34.71
C ILE A 447 -40.06 -18.33 35.31
N ASN A 448 -40.20 -18.33 36.64
CA ASN A 448 -41.23 -19.06 37.38
C ASN A 448 -42.61 -18.34 37.37
N GLY A 449 -42.80 -17.30 36.55
CA GLY A 449 -44.08 -16.62 36.34
C GLY A 449 -44.62 -15.79 37.52
N SER A 450 -43.84 -15.64 38.59
CA SER A 450 -44.21 -14.90 39.81
C SER A 450 -43.97 -13.40 39.64
N PHE A 451 -44.77 -12.73 38.81
CA PHE A 451 -44.53 -11.34 38.40
C PHE A 451 -44.45 -10.35 39.59
N GLU A 452 -45.26 -10.52 40.63
CA GLU A 452 -45.23 -9.67 41.83
C GLU A 452 -43.94 -9.89 42.64
N LYS A 453 -43.51 -11.15 42.83
CA LYS A 453 -42.22 -11.48 43.47
C LYS A 453 -41.04 -10.94 42.64
N SER A 454 -41.15 -11.00 41.32
CA SER A 454 -40.15 -10.51 40.37
C SER A 454 -40.06 -8.98 40.37
N ILE A 455 -41.19 -8.26 40.36
CA ILE A 455 -41.23 -6.80 40.56
C ILE A 455 -40.56 -6.43 41.89
N ALA A 456 -40.89 -7.12 43.00
CA ALA A 456 -40.29 -6.84 44.30
C ALA A 456 -38.77 -7.10 44.33
N ALA A 457 -38.30 -8.20 43.74
CA ALA A 457 -36.87 -8.54 43.65
C ALA A 457 -36.09 -7.54 42.77
N TYR A 458 -36.64 -7.16 41.60
CA TYR A 458 -36.03 -6.14 40.74
C TYR A 458 -36.07 -4.74 41.36
N GLN A 459 -37.14 -4.38 42.09
CA GLN A 459 -37.18 -3.14 42.87
C GLN A 459 -36.12 -3.14 43.98
N GLU A 460 -35.89 -4.25 44.69
CA GLU A 460 -34.81 -4.36 45.68
C GLU A 460 -33.43 -4.28 45.01
N ALA A 461 -33.23 -4.87 43.83
CA ALA A 461 -32.00 -4.74 43.05
C ALA A 461 -31.72 -3.28 42.64
N ILE A 462 -32.71 -2.59 42.04
CA ILE A 462 -32.65 -1.16 41.69
C ILE A 462 -32.40 -0.31 42.95
N ARG A 463 -33.05 -0.64 44.09
CA ARG A 463 -32.90 0.11 45.35
C ARG A 463 -31.51 -0.07 45.98
N LYS A 464 -30.90 -1.25 45.82
CA LYS A 464 -29.54 -1.54 46.28
C LYS A 464 -28.50 -0.87 45.41
N HIS A 465 -28.68 -0.88 44.09
CA HIS A 465 -27.75 -0.32 43.12
C HIS A 465 -28.50 0.59 42.11
N PRO A 466 -28.91 1.82 42.51
CA PRO A 466 -29.74 2.69 41.67
C PRO A 466 -29.03 3.20 40.40
N LEU A 467 -27.71 3.07 40.37
CA LEU A 467 -26.86 3.43 39.23
C LEU A 467 -26.46 2.21 38.37
N ASP A 468 -27.00 1.02 38.65
CA ASP A 468 -26.64 -0.22 37.94
C ASP A 468 -27.08 -0.22 36.46
N LYS A 469 -26.20 -0.72 35.59
CA LYS A 469 -26.38 -0.71 34.13
C LYS A 469 -27.59 -1.49 33.61
N ASP A 470 -28.11 -2.45 34.38
CA ASP A 470 -29.32 -3.21 34.00
C ASP A 470 -30.63 -2.48 34.34
N ASN A 471 -30.61 -1.41 35.15
CA ASN A 471 -31.83 -0.76 35.64
C ASN A 471 -32.85 -0.30 34.56
N PRO A 472 -32.46 0.16 33.35
CA PRO A 472 -33.42 0.43 32.28
C PRO A 472 -34.15 -0.82 31.79
N ARG A 473 -33.45 -1.96 31.72
CA ARG A 473 -34.04 -3.26 31.38
C ARG A 473 -34.98 -3.72 32.49
N LEU A 474 -34.58 -3.60 33.77
CA LEU A 474 -35.43 -3.93 34.91
C LEU A 474 -36.72 -3.08 34.93
N MET A 475 -36.62 -1.76 34.70
CA MET A 475 -37.80 -0.90 34.57
C MET A 475 -38.66 -1.24 33.33
N SER A 476 -38.06 -1.64 32.21
CA SER A 476 -38.84 -2.16 31.07
C SER A 476 -39.60 -3.44 31.39
N THR A 477 -38.99 -4.36 32.16
CA THR A 477 -39.66 -5.59 32.62
C THR A 477 -40.77 -5.28 33.63
N ILE A 478 -40.63 -4.23 34.44
CA ILE A 478 -41.71 -3.70 35.29
C ILE A 478 -42.85 -3.09 34.44
N VAL A 479 -42.54 -2.33 33.38
CA VAL A 479 -43.55 -1.83 32.42
C VAL A 479 -44.28 -2.99 31.73
N GLU A 480 -43.55 -4.03 31.29
CA GLU A 480 -44.17 -5.23 30.72
C GLU A 480 -45.08 -5.91 31.75
N ALA A 481 -44.63 -6.10 32.99
CA ALA A 481 -45.43 -6.69 34.06
C ALA A 481 -46.72 -5.89 34.34
N TYR A 482 -46.67 -4.55 34.36
CA TYR A 482 -47.88 -3.72 34.46
C TYR A 482 -48.84 -3.89 33.26
N TYR A 483 -48.32 -4.13 32.04
CA TYR A 483 -49.18 -4.50 30.91
C TYR A 483 -49.74 -5.93 31.03
N ARG A 484 -48.98 -6.91 31.57
CA ARG A 484 -49.52 -8.25 31.91
C ARG A 484 -50.65 -8.15 32.95
N LEU A 485 -50.50 -7.23 33.92
CA LEU A 485 -51.50 -6.89 34.95
C LEU A 485 -52.60 -5.92 34.48
N ARG A 486 -52.59 -5.49 33.20
CA ARG A 486 -53.58 -4.61 32.54
C ARG A 486 -53.73 -3.18 33.12
N GLN A 487 -52.62 -2.53 33.50
CA GLN A 487 -52.62 -1.19 34.11
C GLN A 487 -51.93 -0.13 33.22
N PRO A 488 -52.62 0.45 32.21
CA PRO A 488 -52.00 1.32 31.20
C PRO A 488 -51.58 2.70 31.73
N ASP A 489 -52.32 3.28 32.68
CA ASP A 489 -51.97 4.60 33.26
C ASP A 489 -50.74 4.52 34.16
N GLU A 490 -50.56 3.42 34.91
CA GLU A 490 -49.31 3.15 35.64
C GLU A 490 -48.16 2.87 34.68
N ALA A 491 -48.38 2.14 33.59
CA ALA A 491 -47.37 1.97 32.55
C ALA A 491 -46.96 3.31 31.91
N ALA A 492 -47.89 4.23 31.67
CA ALA A 492 -47.60 5.58 31.17
C ALA A 492 -46.79 6.42 32.18
N LYS A 493 -47.13 6.37 33.48
CA LYS A 493 -46.35 7.02 34.55
C LYS A 493 -44.93 6.46 34.63
N VAL A 494 -44.76 5.13 34.55
CA VAL A 494 -43.43 4.49 34.56
C VAL A 494 -42.66 4.84 33.28
N GLN A 495 -43.30 4.96 32.12
CA GLN A 495 -42.67 5.45 30.89
C GLN A 495 -42.20 6.91 31.00
N GLU A 496 -42.99 7.81 31.58
CA GLU A 496 -42.56 9.17 31.89
C GLU A 496 -41.39 9.21 32.89
N GLN A 497 -41.43 8.38 33.94
CA GLN A 497 -40.33 8.24 34.88
C GLN A 497 -39.07 7.71 34.18
N MET A 498 -39.20 6.72 33.29
CA MET A 498 -38.11 6.13 32.50
C MET A 498 -37.44 7.16 31.58
N ILE A 499 -38.22 8.00 30.88
CA ILE A 499 -37.70 9.13 30.07
C ILE A 499 -36.87 10.09 30.93
N LYS A 500 -37.29 10.34 32.18
CA LYS A 500 -36.63 11.27 33.11
C LYS A 500 -35.42 10.64 33.81
N ALA A 501 -35.49 9.36 34.18
CA ALA A 501 -34.50 8.63 34.98
C ALA A 501 -33.28 8.17 34.18
N PHE A 502 -33.45 7.85 32.88
CA PHE A 502 -32.37 7.35 32.01
C PHE A 502 -32.06 8.27 30.83
N GLY A 503 -32.80 9.38 30.67
CA GLY A 503 -32.59 10.35 29.61
C GLY A 503 -31.26 11.12 29.70
N PRO A 504 -30.96 11.97 28.69
CA PRO A 504 -29.77 12.82 28.69
C PRO A 504 -29.61 13.63 29.99
N GLY A 505 -28.39 13.64 30.54
CA GLY A 505 -28.05 14.38 31.77
C GLY A 505 -28.42 13.71 33.10
N SER A 506 -29.18 12.61 33.09
CA SER A 506 -29.58 11.86 34.29
C SER A 506 -28.38 11.31 35.09
N ALA A 507 -28.57 11.11 36.40
CA ALA A 507 -27.54 10.53 37.27
C ALA A 507 -27.15 9.10 36.85
N TRP A 508 -28.13 8.29 36.44
CA TRP A 508 -27.87 6.96 35.90
C TRP A 508 -27.02 7.01 34.62
N ARG A 509 -27.35 7.88 33.65
CA ARG A 509 -26.56 8.01 32.41
C ARG A 509 -25.16 8.56 32.66
N LYS A 510 -24.94 9.31 33.76
CA LYS A 510 -23.60 9.76 34.19
C LYS A 510 -22.76 8.64 34.81
N ALA A 511 -23.37 7.71 35.53
CA ALA A 511 -22.67 6.58 36.13
C ALA A 511 -22.31 5.48 35.12
N ASN A 512 -23.02 5.42 33.99
CA ASN A 512 -22.88 4.38 32.96
C ASN A 512 -22.31 4.92 31.64
N GLN A 513 -21.52 6.01 31.66
CA GLN A 513 -20.98 6.63 30.45
C GLN A 513 -20.06 5.69 29.66
N ASP A 514 -19.30 4.86 30.38
CA ASP A 514 -18.36 3.89 29.83
C ASP A 514 -19.02 2.52 29.49
N GLU A 515 -20.36 2.45 29.50
CA GLU A 515 -21.16 1.24 29.23
C GLU A 515 -22.13 1.47 28.03
N PRO A 516 -21.63 1.48 26.77
CA PRO A 516 -22.43 1.88 25.61
C PRO A 516 -23.68 1.03 25.35
N GLU A 517 -23.63 -0.27 25.69
CA GLU A 517 -24.77 -1.18 25.51
C GLU A 517 -25.94 -0.83 26.44
N ALA A 518 -25.65 -0.43 27.67
CA ALA A 518 -26.65 0.00 28.64
C ALA A 518 -27.34 1.29 28.18
N ILE A 519 -26.55 2.27 27.71
CA ILE A 519 -27.06 3.52 27.13
C ILE A 519 -27.96 3.21 25.91
N SER A 520 -27.49 2.37 24.98
CA SER A 520 -28.24 1.96 23.79
C SER A 520 -29.59 1.33 24.14
N ASN A 521 -29.64 0.52 25.20
CA ASN A 521 -30.88 -0.10 25.65
C ASN A 521 -31.83 0.90 26.31
N ALA A 522 -31.34 1.86 27.09
CA ALA A 522 -32.15 2.96 27.62
C ALA A 522 -32.77 3.83 26.51
N ASP A 523 -32.01 4.16 25.47
CA ASP A 523 -32.49 5.02 24.37
C ASP A 523 -33.58 4.34 23.51
N LYS A 524 -33.47 3.03 23.25
CA LYS A 524 -34.54 2.26 22.58
C LYS A 524 -35.87 2.35 23.31
N LEU A 525 -35.85 2.29 24.64
CA LEU A 525 -37.04 2.35 25.49
C LEU A 525 -37.64 3.76 25.56
N ALA A 526 -36.80 4.79 25.72
CA ALA A 526 -37.25 6.19 25.71
C ALA A 526 -37.90 6.60 24.38
N LYS A 527 -37.44 6.03 23.25
CA LYS A 527 -37.99 6.27 21.90
C LYS A 527 -39.46 5.87 21.76
N GLN A 528 -39.82 4.70 22.25
CA GLN A 528 -41.18 4.17 22.14
C GLN A 528 -42.20 5.02 22.91
N ALA A 529 -41.79 5.51 24.09
CA ALA A 529 -42.64 6.37 24.93
C ALA A 529 -42.88 7.75 24.29
N LEU A 530 -41.85 8.41 23.75
CA LEU A 530 -41.99 9.76 23.16
C LEU A 530 -42.80 9.77 21.85
N TYR A 531 -42.69 8.74 21.00
CA TYR A 531 -43.53 8.61 19.79
C TYR A 531 -45.02 8.65 20.13
N THR A 532 -45.40 7.90 21.17
CA THR A 532 -46.79 7.70 21.61
C THR A 532 -47.41 9.01 22.12
N ALA A 533 -46.61 9.90 22.69
CA ALA A 533 -47.07 11.20 23.17
C ALA A 533 -47.36 12.20 22.03
N ALA A 534 -46.50 12.27 21.01
CA ALA A 534 -46.57 13.32 19.99
C ALA A 534 -47.82 13.22 19.09
N VAL A 535 -48.14 12.00 18.63
CA VAL A 535 -49.28 11.73 17.74
C VAL A 535 -50.61 12.17 18.38
N ARG A 536 -50.75 11.99 19.71
CA ARG A 536 -51.94 12.37 20.48
C ARG A 536 -52.30 13.86 20.36
N HIS A 537 -51.30 14.75 20.34
CA HIS A 537 -51.52 16.20 20.25
C HIS A 537 -51.81 16.67 18.83
N HIS A 538 -51.09 16.16 17.82
CA HIS A 538 -51.31 16.57 16.44
C HIS A 538 -52.72 16.24 15.94
N THR A 539 -53.26 15.07 16.31
CA THR A 539 -54.65 14.67 15.98
C THR A 539 -55.72 15.59 16.60
N LEU A 540 -55.40 16.30 17.68
CA LEU A 540 -56.30 17.29 18.28
C LEU A 540 -56.27 18.63 17.51
N ALA A 541 -55.07 19.14 17.18
CA ALA A 541 -54.88 20.39 16.45
C ALA A 541 -55.61 20.42 15.09
N GLN A 542 -55.52 19.31 14.33
CA GLN A 542 -56.16 19.18 13.02
C GLN A 542 -57.70 19.21 13.07
N ARG A 543 -58.30 18.91 14.22
CA ARG A 543 -59.75 18.94 14.43
C ARG A 543 -60.23 20.38 14.59
N LEU A 544 -59.64 21.10 15.54
CA LEU A 544 -59.93 22.50 15.87
C LEU A 544 -59.82 23.42 14.63
N LYS A 545 -58.83 23.18 13.76
CA LYS A 545 -58.66 23.93 12.50
C LYS A 545 -59.86 23.80 11.55
N LYS A 546 -60.50 22.62 11.50
CA LYS A 546 -61.68 22.35 10.66
C LYS A 546 -62.97 22.89 11.27
N GLU A 547 -63.00 22.99 12.59
CA GLU A 547 -64.10 23.58 13.37
C GLU A 547 -64.09 25.12 13.35
N GLY A 548 -63.03 25.73 12.79
CA GLY A 548 -62.90 27.18 12.60
C GLY A 548 -62.19 27.91 13.74
N GLU A 549 -61.70 27.18 14.75
CA GLU A 549 -61.11 27.74 15.97
C GLU A 549 -59.62 28.08 15.79
N VAL A 550 -59.35 29.09 14.95
CA VAL A 550 -58.00 29.43 14.44
C VAL A 550 -56.93 29.52 15.54
N GLU A 551 -57.16 30.25 16.64
CA GLU A 551 -56.17 30.39 17.71
C GLU A 551 -56.06 29.14 18.62
N GLN A 552 -57.14 28.36 18.82
CA GLN A 552 -57.05 27.10 19.56
C GLN A 552 -56.28 26.05 18.75
N ALA A 553 -56.57 25.96 17.45
CA ALA A 553 -55.82 25.11 16.51
C ALA A 553 -54.33 25.48 16.51
N ARG A 554 -54.02 26.78 16.45
CA ARG A 554 -52.65 27.30 16.53
C ARG A 554 -51.93 26.89 17.81
N ALA A 555 -52.61 26.90 18.95
CA ALA A 555 -52.05 26.48 20.24
C ALA A 555 -51.75 24.97 20.31
N GLU A 556 -52.63 24.09 19.83
CA GLU A 556 -52.34 22.65 19.78
C GLU A 556 -51.33 22.29 18.67
N TYR A 557 -51.26 23.05 17.56
CA TYR A 557 -50.16 22.88 16.60
C TYR A 557 -48.79 23.24 17.23
N ALA A 558 -48.73 24.25 18.11
CA ALA A 558 -47.51 24.55 18.86
C ALA A 558 -47.13 23.41 19.82
N ARG A 559 -48.10 22.86 20.58
CA ARG A 559 -47.86 21.69 21.46
C ARG A 559 -47.43 20.44 20.68
N ALA A 560 -48.05 20.17 19.54
CA ALA A 560 -47.64 19.09 18.65
C ALA A 560 -46.21 19.30 18.13
N ALA A 561 -45.85 20.54 17.76
CA ALA A 561 -44.51 20.89 17.34
C ALA A 561 -43.47 20.68 18.46
N GLU A 562 -43.78 21.01 19.72
CA GLU A 562 -42.90 20.78 20.87
C GLU A 562 -42.57 19.29 21.06
N VAL A 563 -43.58 18.41 21.07
CA VAL A 563 -43.35 16.97 21.31
C VAL A 563 -42.74 16.27 20.09
N TYR A 564 -43.07 16.69 18.86
CA TYR A 564 -42.36 16.22 17.68
C TYR A 564 -40.90 16.71 17.65
N ALA A 565 -40.62 17.95 18.05
CA ALA A 565 -39.25 18.45 18.15
C ALA A 565 -38.45 17.69 19.22
N ASP A 566 -39.03 17.38 20.39
CA ASP A 566 -38.35 16.57 21.41
C ASP A 566 -38.04 15.16 20.88
N TYR A 567 -39.01 14.49 20.25
CA TYR A 567 -38.81 13.18 19.61
C TYR A 567 -37.70 13.22 18.54
N LEU A 568 -37.74 14.20 17.63
CA LEU A 568 -36.77 14.34 16.54
C LEU A 568 -35.38 14.78 17.04
N SER A 569 -35.29 15.49 18.17
CA SER A 569 -34.02 15.88 18.79
C SER A 569 -33.28 14.71 19.44
N ARG A 570 -34.02 13.70 19.92
CA ARG A 570 -33.46 12.49 20.55
C ARG A 570 -33.34 11.31 19.59
N PHE A 571 -34.20 11.26 18.58
CA PHE A 571 -34.35 10.12 17.65
C PHE A 571 -34.46 10.59 16.19
N SER A 572 -33.57 11.51 15.79
CA SER A 572 -33.37 11.97 14.41
C SER A 572 -33.36 10.83 13.40
N ASP A 573 -32.74 9.72 13.78
CA ASP A 573 -32.46 8.56 12.93
C ASP A 573 -33.63 7.56 12.91
N SER A 574 -34.85 7.99 13.26
CA SER A 574 -36.03 7.14 13.16
C SER A 574 -36.49 6.97 11.71
N ARG A 575 -37.01 5.78 11.38
CA ARG A 575 -37.67 5.52 10.09
C ARG A 575 -38.83 6.48 9.84
N ASP A 576 -39.54 6.84 10.91
CA ASP A 576 -40.69 7.74 10.90
C ASP A 576 -40.28 9.23 10.85
N ALA A 577 -39.00 9.55 11.09
CA ALA A 577 -38.54 10.94 11.26
C ALA A 577 -38.89 11.81 10.05
N TYR A 578 -38.85 11.26 8.83
CA TYR A 578 -39.29 11.97 7.64
C TYR A 578 -40.70 12.54 7.76
N LYS A 579 -41.65 11.67 8.12
CA LYS A 579 -43.08 11.96 8.18
C LYS A 579 -43.40 12.90 9.34
N LEU A 580 -42.74 12.69 10.49
CA LEU A 580 -42.92 13.55 11.65
C LEU A 580 -42.32 14.95 11.45
N THR A 581 -41.22 15.10 10.71
CA THR A 581 -40.67 16.41 10.36
C THR A 581 -41.54 17.17 9.34
N PHE A 582 -42.23 16.48 8.43
CA PHE A 582 -43.25 17.13 7.58
C PHE A 582 -44.42 17.67 8.41
N TYR A 583 -44.94 16.87 9.34
CA TYR A 583 -45.98 17.33 10.26
C TYR A 583 -45.49 18.48 11.15
N LEU A 584 -44.23 18.47 11.60
CA LEU A 584 -43.61 19.61 12.30
C LEU A 584 -43.56 20.87 11.41
N ALA A 585 -43.23 20.74 10.12
CA ALA A 585 -43.22 21.86 9.17
C ALA A 585 -44.62 22.46 8.95
N GLU A 586 -45.65 21.61 8.81
CA GLU A 586 -47.05 22.05 8.77
C GLU A 586 -47.46 22.80 10.04
N CYS A 587 -47.07 22.28 11.22
CA CYS A 587 -47.33 22.94 12.50
C CYS A 587 -46.72 24.36 12.53
N TYR A 588 -45.47 24.53 12.08
CA TYR A 588 -44.82 25.85 12.00
C TYR A 588 -45.48 26.78 10.98
N TYR A 589 -45.82 26.27 9.79
CA TYR A 589 -46.43 27.07 8.73
C TYR A 589 -47.81 27.61 9.16
N TYR A 590 -48.66 26.74 9.73
CA TYR A 590 -49.97 27.15 10.22
C TYR A 590 -49.93 27.90 11.56
N SER A 591 -48.80 27.92 12.28
CA SER A 591 -48.58 28.85 13.39
C SER A 591 -48.05 30.24 12.98
N LEU A 592 -47.80 30.45 11.67
CA LEU A 592 -47.24 31.64 11.01
C LEU A 592 -45.74 31.88 11.23
N ASP A 593 -44.98 30.84 11.59
CA ASP A 593 -43.52 30.93 11.68
C ASP A 593 -42.88 30.57 10.34
N PHE A 594 -42.92 31.50 9.37
CA PHE A 594 -42.47 31.24 8.00
C PHE A 594 -40.97 30.93 7.88
N GLU A 595 -40.13 31.38 8.80
CA GLU A 595 -38.69 31.08 8.78
C GLU A 595 -38.45 29.66 9.31
N LYS A 596 -39.08 29.22 10.42
CA LYS A 596 -39.04 27.80 10.81
C LYS A 596 -39.72 26.91 9.77
N ALA A 597 -40.86 27.31 9.21
CA ALA A 597 -41.53 26.54 8.17
C ALA A 597 -40.65 26.37 6.92
N ALA A 598 -39.99 27.43 6.43
CA ALA A 598 -39.06 27.33 5.31
C ALA A 598 -37.87 26.40 5.61
N GLN A 599 -37.33 26.44 6.83
CA GLN A 599 -36.26 25.55 7.26
C GLN A 599 -36.73 24.08 7.35
N THR A 600 -37.86 23.81 8.00
CA THR A 600 -38.37 22.45 8.20
C THR A 600 -38.92 21.84 6.91
N TYR A 601 -39.60 22.60 6.05
CA TYR A 601 -39.96 22.13 4.69
C TYR A 601 -38.72 21.93 3.80
N SER A 602 -37.64 22.72 3.96
CA SER A 602 -36.39 22.45 3.24
C SER A 602 -35.84 21.08 3.62
N TRP A 603 -35.81 20.75 4.92
CA TRP A 603 -35.41 19.41 5.38
C TRP A 603 -36.27 18.30 4.76
N VAL A 604 -37.59 18.50 4.61
CA VAL A 604 -38.48 17.50 3.98
C VAL A 604 -38.21 17.36 2.48
N ARG A 605 -38.08 18.49 1.76
CA ARG A 605 -37.74 18.54 0.33
C ARG A 605 -36.39 17.88 0.03
N ASP A 606 -35.43 18.08 0.93
CA ASP A 606 -34.05 17.64 0.72
C ASP A 606 -33.79 16.24 1.27
N SER A 607 -34.70 15.68 2.06
CA SER A 607 -34.59 14.34 2.62
C SER A 607 -34.46 13.26 1.54
N THR A 608 -33.59 12.30 1.81
CA THR A 608 -33.40 11.08 1.02
C THR A 608 -34.28 9.92 1.50
N VAL A 609 -34.95 10.06 2.65
CA VAL A 609 -35.68 8.97 3.33
C VAL A 609 -36.99 8.62 2.62
N SER A 610 -37.68 9.62 2.07
CA SER A 610 -38.91 9.45 1.28
C SER A 610 -39.17 10.69 0.43
N LYS A 611 -40.07 10.57 -0.56
CA LYS A 611 -40.52 11.67 -1.43
C LYS A 611 -42.02 11.96 -1.30
N GLU A 612 -42.72 11.35 -0.33
CA GLU A 612 -44.18 11.43 -0.11
C GLU A 612 -44.72 12.88 -0.17
N PHE A 613 -43.98 13.85 0.38
CA PHE A 613 -44.37 15.27 0.43
C PHE A 613 -43.41 16.19 -0.35
N LEU A 614 -42.66 15.64 -1.31
CA LEU A 614 -41.57 16.36 -1.99
C LEU A 614 -42.05 17.64 -2.71
N ALA A 615 -43.14 17.55 -3.47
CA ALA A 615 -43.63 18.67 -4.28
C ALA A 615 -44.22 19.80 -3.42
N ASP A 616 -45.04 19.44 -2.42
CA ASP A 616 -45.65 20.39 -1.50
C ASP A 616 -44.58 21.10 -0.67
N ALA A 617 -43.59 20.37 -0.16
CA ALA A 617 -42.45 20.94 0.55
C ALA A 617 -41.61 21.85 -0.36
N ALA A 618 -41.29 21.44 -1.60
CA ALA A 618 -40.54 22.24 -2.55
C ALA A 618 -41.22 23.59 -2.84
N ASN A 619 -42.53 23.57 -3.13
CA ASN A 619 -43.31 24.77 -3.37
C ASN A 619 -43.40 25.65 -2.12
N SER A 620 -43.66 25.05 -0.95
CA SER A 620 -43.82 25.78 0.31
C SER A 620 -42.55 26.51 0.74
N VAL A 621 -41.35 26.01 0.42
CA VAL A 621 -40.09 26.74 0.64
C VAL A 621 -39.97 27.95 -0.29
N VAL A 622 -40.30 27.82 -1.58
CA VAL A 622 -40.30 28.96 -2.53
C VAL A 622 -41.27 30.03 -2.06
N LEU A 623 -42.51 29.65 -1.74
CA LEU A 623 -43.55 30.57 -1.27
C LEU A 623 -43.18 31.26 0.05
N SER A 624 -42.56 30.53 0.99
CA SER A 624 -42.11 31.13 2.27
C SER A 624 -41.05 32.21 2.03
N TYR A 625 -40.03 31.95 1.19
CA TYR A 625 -39.02 32.97 0.88
C TYR A 625 -39.51 34.07 -0.07
N GLU A 626 -40.49 33.80 -0.95
CA GLU A 626 -41.13 34.83 -1.77
C GLU A 626 -41.98 35.78 -0.90
N ASN A 627 -42.66 35.27 0.13
CA ASN A 627 -43.36 36.08 1.13
C ASN A 627 -42.40 36.93 1.97
N ILE A 628 -41.30 36.34 2.46
CA ILE A 628 -40.24 37.08 3.19
C ILE A 628 -39.60 38.16 2.30
N ALA A 629 -39.40 37.89 1.00
CA ALA A 629 -38.90 38.86 0.05
C ALA A 629 -39.87 40.01 -0.19
N LYS A 630 -41.15 39.72 -0.46
CA LYS A 630 -42.20 40.74 -0.64
C LYS A 630 -42.39 41.62 0.58
N GLN A 631 -42.35 41.03 1.78
CA GLN A 631 -42.40 41.77 3.04
C GLN A 631 -41.17 42.68 3.20
N ALA A 632 -39.97 42.22 2.87
CA ALA A 632 -38.78 43.05 2.89
C ALA A 632 -38.82 44.19 1.84
N GLU A 633 -39.40 43.96 0.66
CA GLU A 633 -39.54 45.01 -0.37
C GLU A 633 -40.62 46.05 -0.03
N SER A 634 -41.76 45.65 0.55
CA SER A 634 -42.81 46.59 0.98
C SER A 634 -42.41 47.42 2.20
N GLU A 635 -41.59 46.86 3.09
CA GLU A 635 -40.98 47.57 4.22
C GLU A 635 -39.73 48.39 3.83
N GLY A 636 -39.38 48.45 2.53
CA GLY A 636 -38.25 49.25 2.02
C GLY A 636 -36.85 48.71 2.36
N ARG A 637 -36.76 47.46 2.83
CA ARG A 637 -35.51 46.79 3.26
C ARG A 637 -34.76 46.08 2.12
N LEU A 638 -35.23 46.16 0.87
CA LEU A 638 -34.64 45.49 -0.29
C LEU A 638 -34.88 46.29 -1.60
N GLU A 639 -33.81 46.55 -2.37
CA GLU A 639 -33.84 47.24 -3.67
C GLU A 639 -34.43 46.40 -4.81
N LYS A 640 -34.96 47.01 -5.87
CA LYS A 640 -35.49 46.31 -7.06
C LYS A 640 -34.38 45.76 -7.99
N LEU A 641 -34.74 44.86 -8.93
CA LEU A 641 -33.79 44.09 -9.77
C LEU A 641 -33.49 44.76 -11.12
N GLN A 642 -32.26 44.67 -11.65
CA GLN A 642 -31.81 45.35 -12.89
C GLN A 642 -30.78 44.54 -13.71
N VAL A 643 -30.70 44.73 -15.05
CA VAL A 643 -29.98 43.87 -16.03
C VAL A 643 -29.23 44.70 -17.10
N TYR A 644 -28.04 44.25 -17.58
CA TYR A 644 -27.15 44.97 -18.53
C TYR A 644 -26.66 44.12 -19.74
N THR A 645 -26.08 44.72 -20.80
CA THR A 645 -25.48 44.01 -21.95
C THR A 645 -24.03 44.44 -22.22
N SER A 646 -23.30 43.77 -23.14
CA SER A 646 -21.91 44.10 -23.50
C SER A 646 -21.70 45.52 -24.03
N LYS A 647 -22.78 46.21 -24.45
CA LYS A 647 -22.77 47.60 -24.92
C LYS A 647 -23.37 48.61 -23.94
N THR A 648 -24.22 48.16 -23.00
CA THR A 648 -24.89 49.04 -22.02
C THR A 648 -24.30 48.94 -20.61
N ARG A 649 -23.38 47.99 -20.38
CA ARG A 649 -22.57 47.93 -19.16
C ARG A 649 -21.69 49.19 -19.05
N PRO A 650 -21.69 49.91 -17.92
CA PRO A 650 -20.73 51.00 -17.67
C PRO A 650 -19.28 50.48 -17.76
N ALA A 651 -18.37 51.29 -18.30
CA ALA A 651 -16.97 50.89 -18.48
C ALA A 651 -16.23 50.69 -17.13
N GLU A 652 -16.74 51.35 -16.10
CA GLU A 652 -16.29 51.34 -14.71
C GLU A 652 -16.80 50.11 -13.94
N LEU A 653 -17.85 49.45 -14.45
CA LEU A 653 -18.45 48.28 -13.80
C LEU A 653 -17.64 47.02 -14.13
N GLU A 654 -16.60 46.77 -13.32
CA GLU A 654 -15.74 45.59 -13.41
C GLU A 654 -16.51 44.29 -13.69
N ILE A 655 -15.92 43.40 -14.49
CA ILE A 655 -16.51 42.11 -14.86
C ILE A 655 -16.20 41.10 -13.75
N LYS A 656 -16.90 41.24 -12.62
CA LYS A 656 -16.84 40.34 -11.46
C LYS A 656 -18.23 40.21 -10.82
N PRO A 657 -18.59 39.06 -10.24
CA PRO A 657 -19.88 38.89 -9.58
C PRO A 657 -20.10 39.88 -8.43
N ARG A 658 -21.30 40.45 -8.35
CA ARG A 658 -21.76 41.36 -7.28
C ARG A 658 -22.49 40.59 -6.17
N PRO A 659 -22.48 41.08 -4.92
CA PRO A 659 -23.17 40.42 -3.82
C PRO A 659 -24.70 40.46 -4.01
N ILE A 660 -25.33 39.28 -4.08
CA ILE A 660 -26.78 39.14 -4.11
C ILE A 660 -27.31 39.27 -2.66
N PRO A 661 -28.39 40.04 -2.38
CA PRO A 661 -28.95 40.17 -1.03
C PRO A 661 -29.40 38.83 -0.41
N PRO A 662 -29.21 38.57 0.90
CA PRO A 662 -29.43 37.25 1.50
C PRO A 662 -30.82 36.64 1.26
N VAL A 663 -31.89 37.44 1.31
CA VAL A 663 -33.26 36.95 1.03
C VAL A 663 -33.41 36.49 -0.43
N ARG A 664 -32.76 37.18 -1.37
CA ARG A 664 -32.71 36.73 -2.78
C ARG A 664 -31.82 35.52 -2.98
N GLN A 665 -30.74 35.34 -2.20
CA GLN A 665 -29.99 34.08 -2.19
C GLN A 665 -30.86 32.90 -1.74
N LYS A 666 -31.61 33.05 -0.63
CA LYS A 666 -32.57 32.02 -0.17
C LYS A 666 -33.63 31.71 -1.23
N LEU A 667 -34.18 32.73 -1.89
CA LEU A 667 -35.17 32.56 -2.96
C LEU A 667 -34.60 31.87 -4.21
N ILE A 668 -33.39 32.23 -4.65
CA ILE A 668 -32.69 31.52 -5.74
C ILE A 668 -32.52 30.04 -5.36
N ALA A 669 -31.99 29.75 -4.16
CA ALA A 669 -31.77 28.38 -3.71
C ALA A 669 -33.07 27.57 -3.67
N ALA A 670 -34.19 28.19 -3.27
CA ALA A 670 -35.50 27.56 -3.31
C ALA A 670 -36.00 27.27 -4.74
N CYS A 671 -35.90 28.23 -5.65
CA CYS A 671 -36.28 28.04 -7.06
C CYS A 671 -35.42 26.97 -7.76
N LEU A 672 -34.11 26.95 -7.49
CA LEU A 672 -33.21 25.92 -8.02
C LEU A 672 -33.55 24.54 -7.45
N ALA A 673 -33.72 24.42 -6.14
CA ALA A 673 -34.07 23.13 -5.52
C ALA A 673 -35.46 22.64 -5.96
N TYR A 674 -36.42 23.52 -6.24
CA TYR A 674 -37.68 23.13 -6.89
C TYR A 674 -37.40 22.49 -8.26
N ALA A 675 -36.67 23.20 -9.13
CA ALA A 675 -36.40 22.77 -10.50
C ALA A 675 -35.50 21.52 -10.60
N GLU A 676 -34.62 21.30 -9.62
CA GLU A 676 -33.79 20.09 -9.48
C GLU A 676 -34.62 18.88 -9.06
N LYS A 677 -35.51 19.05 -8.07
CA LYS A 677 -36.29 17.95 -7.49
C LYS A 677 -37.51 17.57 -8.35
N LEU A 678 -38.02 18.51 -9.16
CA LEU A 678 -39.23 18.38 -10.00
C LEU A 678 -38.95 18.75 -11.48
N PRO A 679 -37.94 18.15 -12.16
CA PRO A 679 -37.46 18.65 -13.46
C PRO A 679 -38.46 18.49 -14.62
N GLN A 680 -39.54 17.72 -14.43
CA GLN A 680 -40.63 17.53 -15.40
C GLN A 680 -41.88 18.36 -15.08
N ASP A 681 -41.88 19.13 -13.98
CA ASP A 681 -42.97 20.05 -13.66
C ASP A 681 -42.94 21.29 -14.56
N GLU A 682 -44.11 21.74 -15.03
CA GLU A 682 -44.23 22.87 -15.97
C GLU A 682 -43.63 24.18 -15.42
N GLN A 683 -43.58 24.36 -14.09
CA GLN A 683 -43.02 25.54 -13.46
C GLN A 683 -41.50 25.50 -13.35
N SER A 684 -40.83 24.36 -13.54
CA SER A 684 -39.38 24.25 -13.37
C SER A 684 -38.60 25.14 -14.34
N GLY A 685 -39.07 25.32 -15.58
CA GLY A 685 -38.50 26.30 -16.52
C GLY A 685 -38.63 27.75 -16.03
N ASN A 686 -39.77 28.10 -15.41
CA ASN A 686 -40.01 29.41 -14.80
C ASN A 686 -39.10 29.63 -13.57
N MET A 687 -38.91 28.62 -12.73
CA MET A 687 -38.05 28.69 -11.55
C MET A 687 -36.56 28.82 -11.95
N MET A 688 -36.10 28.08 -12.96
CA MET A 688 -34.77 28.24 -13.54
C MET A 688 -34.56 29.65 -14.12
N PHE A 689 -35.55 30.19 -14.83
CA PHE A 689 -35.43 31.53 -15.43
C PHE A 689 -35.40 32.64 -14.37
N ARG A 690 -36.26 32.56 -13.34
CA ARG A 690 -36.24 33.47 -12.18
C ARG A 690 -34.85 33.48 -11.51
N ALA A 691 -34.28 32.31 -11.24
CA ALA A 691 -32.93 32.19 -10.68
C ALA A 691 -31.85 32.78 -11.63
N GLY A 692 -31.90 32.43 -12.92
CA GLY A 692 -30.94 32.89 -13.93
C GLY A 692 -30.97 34.40 -14.15
N GLN A 693 -32.16 35.03 -14.09
CA GLN A 693 -32.30 36.48 -14.13
C GLN A 693 -31.64 37.16 -12.92
N ILE A 694 -31.81 36.64 -11.70
CA ILE A 694 -31.17 37.23 -10.51
C ILE A 694 -29.65 37.04 -10.56
N TYR A 695 -29.15 35.88 -10.98
CA TYR A 695 -27.71 35.69 -11.19
C TYR A 695 -27.14 36.69 -12.22
N TYR A 696 -27.77 36.81 -13.38
CA TYR A 696 -27.34 37.73 -14.44
C TYR A 696 -27.40 39.20 -13.98
N ALA A 697 -28.44 39.59 -13.24
CA ALA A 697 -28.61 40.93 -12.68
C ALA A 697 -27.46 41.36 -11.74
N TYR A 698 -26.77 40.41 -11.14
CA TYR A 698 -25.60 40.61 -10.27
C TYR A 698 -24.29 40.09 -10.90
N ASP A 699 -24.21 39.95 -12.23
CA ASP A 699 -23.01 39.55 -12.99
C ASP A 699 -22.47 38.12 -12.70
N HIS A 700 -23.27 37.23 -12.13
CA HIS A 700 -22.98 35.78 -12.00
C HIS A 700 -23.27 35.10 -13.33
N PHE A 701 -22.42 35.38 -14.33
CA PHE A 701 -22.72 35.03 -15.71
C PHE A 701 -22.66 33.53 -16.01
N GLU A 702 -21.79 32.75 -15.36
CA GLU A 702 -21.74 31.30 -15.60
C GLU A 702 -22.99 30.59 -15.07
N GLU A 703 -23.47 31.03 -13.91
CA GLU A 703 -24.65 30.55 -13.21
C GLU A 703 -25.90 30.83 -14.05
N ALA A 704 -26.02 32.05 -14.57
CA ALA A 704 -27.06 32.44 -15.50
C ALA A 704 -27.02 31.64 -16.82
N ARG A 705 -25.85 31.53 -17.46
CA ARG A 705 -25.66 30.77 -18.72
C ARG A 705 -26.04 29.30 -18.58
N LYS A 706 -25.76 28.66 -17.45
CA LYS A 706 -26.13 27.25 -17.19
C LYS A 706 -27.64 27.08 -17.24
N LEU A 707 -28.39 27.91 -16.49
CA LEU A 707 -29.85 27.87 -16.41
C LEU A 707 -30.50 28.24 -17.75
N PHE A 708 -29.99 29.29 -18.41
CA PHE A 708 -30.40 29.66 -19.77
C PHE A 708 -30.13 28.55 -20.79
N SER A 709 -29.02 27.81 -20.67
CA SER A 709 -28.71 26.68 -21.56
C SER A 709 -29.62 25.47 -21.31
N GLN A 710 -30.04 25.23 -20.07
CA GLN A 710 -31.02 24.18 -19.72
C GLN A 710 -32.38 24.49 -20.34
N ILE A 711 -32.91 25.70 -20.13
CA ILE A 711 -34.17 26.18 -20.74
C ILE A 711 -34.14 26.03 -22.27
N VAL A 712 -33.03 26.37 -22.91
CA VAL A 712 -32.83 26.26 -24.38
C VAL A 712 -32.77 24.81 -24.87
N ALA A 713 -32.50 23.84 -23.99
CA ALA A 713 -32.49 22.41 -24.30
C ALA A 713 -33.83 21.72 -24.00
N THR A 714 -34.54 22.12 -22.95
CA THR A 714 -35.81 21.51 -22.53
C THR A 714 -37.04 22.09 -23.22
N THR A 715 -37.01 23.38 -23.57
CA THR A 715 -38.19 24.11 -24.08
C THR A 715 -38.01 24.45 -25.55
N SER A 716 -39.05 24.24 -26.38
CA SER A 716 -38.95 24.43 -27.84
C SER A 716 -39.74 25.65 -28.33
N LYS A 717 -39.04 26.58 -29.03
CA LYS A 717 -39.60 27.75 -29.75
C LYS A 717 -40.48 28.68 -28.89
N ASP A 718 -39.98 29.03 -27.71
CA ASP A 718 -40.61 29.97 -26.79
C ASP A 718 -39.84 31.32 -26.70
N GLU A 719 -40.48 32.37 -26.21
CA GLU A 719 -39.87 33.66 -25.88
C GLU A 719 -38.79 33.50 -24.79
N LEU A 720 -39.02 32.59 -23.84
CA LEU A 720 -38.10 32.20 -22.77
C LEU A 720 -36.75 31.69 -23.32
N VAL A 721 -36.80 30.91 -24.40
CA VAL A 721 -35.63 30.34 -25.11
C VAL A 721 -34.84 31.45 -25.83
N THR A 722 -35.55 32.36 -26.49
CA THR A 722 -34.93 33.47 -27.25
C THR A 722 -34.19 34.43 -26.31
N SER A 723 -34.83 34.79 -25.19
CA SER A 723 -34.25 35.60 -24.12
C SER A 723 -32.98 34.96 -23.54
N SER A 724 -33.04 33.65 -23.27
CA SER A 724 -31.94 32.85 -22.72
C SER A 724 -30.69 32.82 -23.61
N ILE A 725 -30.84 32.67 -24.94
CA ILE A 725 -29.69 32.66 -25.88
C ILE A 725 -29.02 34.04 -25.98
N ASN A 726 -29.81 35.12 -26.02
CA ASN A 726 -29.25 36.47 -26.17
C ASN A 726 -28.37 36.86 -24.98
N LEU A 727 -28.84 36.62 -23.75
CA LEU A 727 -28.07 36.86 -22.52
C LEU A 727 -26.82 35.95 -22.42
N THR A 728 -26.90 34.73 -23.00
CA THR A 728 -25.76 33.82 -23.10
C THR A 728 -24.66 34.36 -24.02
N ILE A 729 -24.99 34.89 -25.21
CA ILE A 729 -23.99 35.47 -26.12
C ILE A 729 -23.40 36.77 -25.58
N GLU A 730 -24.24 37.68 -25.09
CA GLU A 730 -23.80 38.96 -24.51
C GLU A 730 -22.81 38.75 -23.37
N SER A 731 -23.05 37.77 -22.50
CA SER A 731 -22.11 37.45 -21.43
C SER A 731 -20.81 36.79 -21.90
N TYR A 732 -20.81 35.94 -22.94
CA TYR A 732 -19.55 35.40 -23.49
C TYR A 732 -18.70 36.45 -24.21
N LEU A 733 -19.33 37.44 -24.84
CA LEU A 733 -18.63 38.61 -25.40
C LEU A 733 -17.97 39.45 -24.29
N VAL A 734 -18.65 39.61 -23.15
CA VAL A 734 -18.11 40.26 -21.95
C VAL A 734 -16.89 39.49 -21.40
N THR A 735 -16.93 38.16 -21.30
CA THR A 735 -15.81 37.36 -20.75
C THR A 735 -14.73 36.97 -21.77
N LYS A 736 -14.87 37.33 -23.05
CA LYS A 736 -13.92 37.04 -24.14
C LYS A 736 -13.69 35.54 -24.41
N ASP A 737 -14.69 34.69 -24.17
CA ASP A 737 -14.62 33.28 -24.56
C ASP A 737 -14.85 33.14 -26.07
N TRP A 738 -13.76 33.01 -26.82
CA TRP A 738 -13.81 32.94 -28.27
C TRP A 738 -14.47 31.66 -28.80
N GLU A 739 -14.29 30.51 -28.14
CA GLU A 739 -14.90 29.26 -28.59
C GLU A 739 -16.42 29.31 -28.42
N GLN A 740 -16.90 29.76 -27.25
CA GLN A 740 -18.33 29.89 -27.02
C GLN A 740 -18.94 31.02 -27.87
N VAL A 741 -18.21 32.10 -28.13
CA VAL A 741 -18.64 33.11 -29.12
C VAL A 741 -18.80 32.49 -30.52
N GLU A 742 -17.88 31.64 -31.01
CA GLU A 742 -18.07 30.92 -32.28
C GLU A 742 -19.31 30.00 -32.25
N ILE A 743 -19.43 29.16 -31.21
CA ILE A 743 -20.49 28.14 -31.10
C ILE A 743 -21.87 28.79 -31.00
N TRP A 744 -22.07 29.71 -30.06
CA TRP A 744 -23.37 30.34 -29.83
C TRP A 744 -23.74 31.33 -30.93
N SER A 745 -22.76 32.01 -31.56
CA SER A 745 -23.03 32.79 -32.76
C SER A 745 -23.55 31.92 -33.91
N ARG A 746 -22.98 30.72 -34.11
CA ARG A 746 -23.49 29.79 -35.12
C ARG A 746 -24.89 29.26 -34.76
N LYS A 747 -25.13 28.88 -33.50
CA LYS A 747 -26.46 28.43 -33.03
C LYS A 747 -27.53 29.51 -33.28
N LEU A 748 -27.29 30.76 -32.87
CA LEU A 748 -28.24 31.85 -33.09
C LEU A 748 -28.40 32.18 -34.58
N ALA A 749 -27.34 32.09 -35.40
CA ALA A 749 -27.44 32.27 -36.85
C ALA A 749 -28.26 31.18 -37.56
N MET A 750 -28.35 29.97 -36.99
CA MET A 750 -29.23 28.89 -37.46
C MET A 750 -30.68 29.10 -37.05
N LEU A 751 -30.93 29.52 -35.80
CA LEU A 751 -32.28 29.76 -35.27
C LEU A 751 -32.92 31.05 -35.81
N SER A 752 -32.12 32.10 -36.05
CA SER A 752 -32.59 33.38 -36.56
C SER A 752 -33.06 33.28 -38.02
N ARG A 753 -34.03 34.13 -38.38
CA ARG A 753 -34.51 34.32 -39.75
C ARG A 753 -33.95 35.59 -40.43
N ASP A 754 -33.21 36.44 -39.71
CA ASP A 754 -32.66 37.71 -40.23
C ASP A 754 -31.30 37.52 -40.95
N PRO A 755 -31.15 37.91 -42.23
CA PRO A 755 -29.86 37.92 -42.93
C PRO A 755 -28.81 38.87 -42.33
N LEU A 756 -29.20 40.01 -41.76
CA LEU A 756 -28.25 41.00 -41.24
C LEU A 756 -27.55 40.49 -39.98
N GLN A 757 -28.34 39.96 -39.04
CA GLN A 757 -27.83 39.24 -37.86
C GLN A 757 -26.85 38.12 -38.26
N LYS A 758 -27.18 37.30 -39.28
CA LYS A 758 -26.31 36.20 -39.75
C LYS A 758 -24.95 36.68 -40.27
N LYS A 759 -24.89 37.77 -41.05
CA LYS A 759 -23.62 38.33 -41.53
C LYS A 759 -22.71 38.76 -40.38
N THR A 760 -23.29 39.41 -39.37
CA THR A 760 -22.55 39.88 -38.18
C THR A 760 -22.00 38.70 -37.37
N LEU A 761 -22.81 37.66 -37.14
CA LEU A 761 -22.42 36.46 -36.39
C LEU A 761 -21.25 35.69 -37.06
N ARG A 762 -21.15 35.71 -38.40
CA ARG A 762 -20.03 35.09 -39.13
C ARG A 762 -18.68 35.81 -38.95
N GLN A 763 -18.68 37.11 -38.65
CA GLN A 763 -17.43 37.85 -38.39
C GLN A 763 -16.87 37.53 -37.00
N PHE A 764 -17.74 37.38 -36.00
CA PHE A 764 -17.35 36.90 -34.67
C PHE A 764 -16.75 35.49 -34.72
N GLU A 765 -17.31 34.57 -35.52
CA GLU A 765 -16.77 33.21 -35.75
C GLU A 765 -15.32 33.21 -36.28
N LEU A 766 -14.99 34.01 -37.30
CA LEU A 766 -13.64 33.98 -37.90
C LEU A 766 -12.57 34.60 -36.98
N GLY A 767 -12.90 35.70 -36.29
CA GLY A 767 -11.99 36.31 -35.31
C GLY A 767 -11.70 35.37 -34.13
N ALA A 768 -12.71 34.64 -33.67
CA ALA A 768 -12.58 33.65 -32.61
C ALA A 768 -11.57 32.54 -32.93
N ARG A 769 -11.62 31.97 -34.15
CA ARG A 769 -10.73 30.87 -34.58
C ARG A 769 -9.25 31.22 -34.54
N PHE A 770 -8.89 32.42 -35.00
CA PHE A 770 -7.49 32.86 -35.00
C PHE A 770 -6.95 33.00 -33.57
N ASN A 771 -7.76 33.56 -32.67
CA ASN A 771 -7.42 33.68 -31.25
C ASN A 771 -7.29 32.29 -30.60
N ARG A 772 -8.20 31.35 -30.92
CA ARG A 772 -8.14 29.96 -30.44
C ARG A 772 -6.90 29.21 -30.90
N ALA A 773 -6.52 29.30 -32.18
CA ALA A 773 -5.29 28.68 -32.69
C ALA A 773 -4.03 29.25 -32.00
N THR A 774 -4.05 30.56 -31.71
CA THR A 774 -2.98 31.23 -30.96
C THR A 774 -2.91 30.76 -29.49
N ALA A 775 -4.04 30.57 -28.83
CA ALA A 775 -4.10 30.02 -27.47
C ALA A 775 -3.53 28.59 -27.41
N LEU A 776 -3.89 27.71 -28.36
CA LEU A 776 -3.35 26.35 -28.45
C LEU A 776 -1.82 26.32 -28.63
N MET A 777 -1.25 27.26 -29.39
CA MET A 777 0.20 27.40 -29.54
C MET A 777 0.88 27.85 -28.23
N GLN A 778 0.27 28.79 -27.51
CA GLN A 778 0.79 29.28 -26.22
C GLN A 778 0.72 28.19 -25.14
N GLU A 779 -0.42 27.49 -25.04
CA GLU A 779 -0.62 26.33 -24.16
C GLU A 779 0.37 25.21 -24.49
N GLY A 780 0.47 24.83 -25.76
CA GLY A 780 1.36 23.79 -26.23
C GLY A 780 2.84 24.09 -25.95
N LYS A 781 3.25 25.36 -26.01
CA LYS A 781 4.59 25.78 -25.57
C LYS A 781 4.76 25.67 -24.05
N LYS A 782 3.82 26.22 -23.27
CA LYS A 782 3.83 26.17 -21.79
C LYS A 782 3.95 24.73 -21.28
N LEU A 783 3.26 23.78 -21.91
CA LEU A 783 3.35 22.35 -21.60
C LEU A 783 4.73 21.72 -21.88
N ILE A 784 5.55 22.27 -22.79
CA ILE A 784 6.96 21.85 -22.96
C ILE A 784 7.82 22.39 -21.82
N ASP A 785 7.63 23.66 -21.46
CA ASP A 785 8.34 24.31 -20.37
C ASP A 785 8.03 23.62 -19.01
N GLU A 786 6.81 23.07 -18.87
CA GLU A 786 6.34 22.21 -17.76
C GLU A 786 6.73 20.72 -17.91
N GLY A 787 7.40 20.34 -19.00
CA GLY A 787 7.92 18.98 -19.22
C GLY A 787 6.93 17.95 -19.80
N ASN A 788 5.64 18.27 -19.92
CA ASN A 788 4.60 17.39 -20.49
C ASN A 788 4.67 17.34 -22.04
N LYS A 789 5.73 16.71 -22.53
CA LYS A 789 6.12 16.71 -23.95
C LYS A 789 5.14 16.00 -24.86
N GLU A 790 4.34 15.03 -24.39
CA GLU A 790 3.40 14.33 -25.26
C GLU A 790 2.09 15.10 -25.48
N VAL A 791 1.51 15.68 -24.43
CA VAL A 791 0.32 16.53 -24.59
C VAL A 791 0.68 17.82 -25.34
N ALA A 792 1.86 18.41 -25.03
CA ALA A 792 2.41 19.52 -25.80
C ALA A 792 2.48 19.21 -27.30
N ARG A 793 3.02 18.04 -27.68
CA ARG A 793 3.10 17.60 -29.08
C ARG A 793 1.74 17.65 -29.77
N GLN A 794 0.74 17.03 -29.17
CA GLN A 794 -0.62 16.96 -29.73
C GLN A 794 -1.26 18.36 -29.85
N LYS A 795 -1.15 19.20 -28.82
CA LYS A 795 -1.66 20.59 -28.82
C LYS A 795 -1.00 21.45 -29.90
N LEU A 796 0.31 21.31 -30.07
CA LEU A 796 1.08 22.03 -31.09
C LEU A 796 0.77 21.52 -32.51
N ASP A 797 0.65 20.21 -32.71
CA ASP A 797 0.22 19.66 -33.99
C ASP A 797 -1.20 20.15 -34.37
N GLN A 798 -2.12 20.22 -33.40
CA GLN A 798 -3.46 20.80 -33.57
C GLN A 798 -3.39 22.30 -33.94
N ALA A 799 -2.57 23.08 -33.24
CA ALA A 799 -2.34 24.49 -33.57
C ALA A 799 -1.75 24.66 -34.97
N ALA A 800 -0.79 23.82 -35.36
CA ALA A 800 -0.18 23.83 -36.69
C ALA A 800 -1.20 23.52 -37.80
N ILE A 801 -2.07 22.52 -37.58
CA ILE A 801 -3.16 22.18 -38.50
C ILE A 801 -4.18 23.31 -38.57
N ALA A 802 -4.57 23.89 -37.43
CA ALA A 802 -5.53 25.01 -37.39
C ALA A 802 -4.99 26.26 -38.11
N PHE A 803 -3.72 26.63 -37.88
CA PHE A 803 -3.06 27.71 -38.60
C PHE A 803 -2.93 27.41 -40.10
N THR A 804 -2.50 26.20 -40.49
CA THR A 804 -2.39 25.83 -41.91
C THR A 804 -3.76 25.89 -42.58
N LYS A 805 -4.81 25.38 -41.94
CA LYS A 805 -6.19 25.43 -42.44
C LYS A 805 -6.73 26.85 -42.56
N LEU A 806 -6.40 27.77 -41.63
CA LEU A 806 -6.73 29.19 -41.77
C LEU A 806 -6.05 29.81 -43.00
N VAL A 807 -4.84 29.37 -43.36
CA VAL A 807 -4.16 29.77 -44.61
C VAL A 807 -4.76 29.10 -45.83
N ASP A 808 -5.20 27.85 -45.75
CA ASP A 808 -5.82 27.17 -46.89
C ASP A 808 -7.25 27.71 -47.16
N GLU A 809 -7.96 28.19 -46.12
CA GLU A 809 -9.24 28.91 -46.23
C GLU A 809 -9.07 30.40 -46.65
N ASP A 810 -7.94 31.06 -46.33
CA ASP A 810 -7.58 32.40 -46.81
C ASP A 810 -6.07 32.55 -47.16
N PRO A 811 -5.64 32.11 -48.36
CA PRO A 811 -4.22 32.10 -48.74
C PRO A 811 -3.59 33.49 -48.93
N ARG A 812 -4.42 34.55 -48.96
CA ARG A 812 -3.98 35.95 -49.09
C ARG A 812 -4.37 36.80 -47.87
N GLY A 813 -4.79 36.15 -46.79
CA GLY A 813 -5.16 36.78 -45.53
C GLY A 813 -4.00 37.55 -44.89
N LYS A 814 -4.33 38.60 -44.15
CA LYS A 814 -3.36 39.52 -43.51
C LYS A 814 -2.49 38.91 -42.39
N SER A 815 -2.58 37.59 -42.19
CA SER A 815 -1.88 36.86 -41.13
C SER A 815 -1.31 35.51 -41.59
N SER A 816 -1.33 35.21 -42.89
CA SER A 816 -1.11 33.84 -43.39
C SER A 816 0.36 33.41 -43.38
N ASP A 817 1.30 34.33 -43.56
CA ASP A 817 2.74 34.11 -43.35
C ASP A 817 3.05 33.78 -41.88
N LYS A 818 2.46 34.54 -40.96
CA LYS A 818 2.59 34.34 -39.50
C LYS A 818 1.98 33.02 -39.05
N ALA A 819 0.83 32.64 -39.63
CA ALA A 819 0.21 31.35 -39.39
C ALA A 819 1.11 30.19 -39.85
N LEU A 820 1.76 30.27 -41.02
CA LEU A 820 2.70 29.24 -41.47
C LEU A 820 3.96 29.16 -40.61
N ASN A 821 4.55 30.29 -40.20
CA ASN A 821 5.67 30.28 -39.26
C ASN A 821 5.29 29.69 -37.89
N ASN A 822 4.12 30.05 -37.37
CA ASN A 822 3.57 29.47 -36.14
C ASN A 822 3.38 27.95 -36.28
N ALA A 823 2.87 27.47 -37.41
CA ALA A 823 2.74 26.04 -37.70
C ALA A 823 4.09 25.31 -37.80
N ALA A 824 5.12 25.92 -38.41
CA ALA A 824 6.47 25.36 -38.50
C ALA A 824 7.13 25.26 -37.11
N LEU A 825 7.02 26.31 -36.30
CA LEU A 825 7.47 26.32 -34.91
C LEU A 825 6.76 25.25 -34.08
N CYS A 826 5.44 25.14 -34.21
CA CYS A 826 4.64 24.11 -33.55
C CYS A 826 5.14 22.69 -33.90
N TYR A 827 5.36 22.36 -35.18
CA TYR A 827 5.92 21.05 -35.56
C TYR A 827 7.37 20.82 -35.09
N THR A 828 8.14 21.90 -34.91
CA THR A 828 9.52 21.83 -34.38
C THR A 828 9.49 21.48 -32.90
N TRP A 829 8.67 22.21 -32.14
CA TRP A 829 8.42 21.99 -30.73
C TRP A 829 7.74 20.63 -30.48
N SER A 830 6.85 20.18 -31.37
CA SER A 830 6.28 18.81 -31.35
C SER A 830 7.28 17.71 -31.77
N SER A 831 8.56 18.03 -31.94
CA SER A 831 9.60 17.04 -32.28
C SER A 831 9.28 16.22 -33.54
N ARG A 832 8.55 16.78 -34.51
CA ARG A 832 8.27 16.17 -35.80
C ARG A 832 9.17 16.76 -36.89
N PRO A 833 10.49 16.47 -36.92
CA PRO A 833 11.43 17.13 -37.82
C PRO A 833 11.05 17.01 -39.30
N ARG A 834 10.50 15.86 -39.72
CA ARG A 834 10.03 15.65 -41.10
C ARG A 834 8.77 16.46 -41.46
N SER A 835 7.93 16.85 -40.49
CA SER A 835 6.79 17.75 -40.71
C SER A 835 7.23 19.21 -40.65
N ALA A 836 8.02 19.59 -39.65
CA ALA A 836 8.61 20.91 -39.51
C ALA A 836 9.39 21.30 -40.77
N GLY A 837 10.26 20.41 -41.25
CA GLY A 837 11.04 20.59 -42.48
C GLY A 837 10.19 20.87 -43.73
N LYS A 838 8.99 20.26 -43.85
CA LYS A 838 8.07 20.55 -44.96
C LYS A 838 7.43 21.94 -44.87
N ILE A 839 7.09 22.43 -43.67
CA ILE A 839 6.54 23.79 -43.53
C ILE A 839 7.66 24.84 -43.66
N TYR A 840 8.87 24.56 -43.18
CA TYR A 840 10.05 25.39 -43.47
C TYR A 840 10.39 25.42 -44.96
N GLU A 841 10.24 24.30 -45.68
CA GLU A 841 10.36 24.26 -47.13
C GLU A 841 9.30 25.13 -47.82
N ARG A 842 8.03 25.11 -47.35
CA ARG A 842 6.99 26.05 -47.82
C ARG A 842 7.42 27.50 -47.58
N ILE A 843 7.95 27.86 -46.41
CA ILE A 843 8.42 29.23 -46.13
C ILE A 843 9.54 29.62 -47.09
N VAL A 844 10.58 28.80 -47.26
CA VAL A 844 11.73 29.07 -48.15
C VAL A 844 11.34 29.11 -49.64
N ARG A 845 10.23 28.47 -50.03
CA ARG A 845 9.76 28.37 -51.43
C ARG A 845 8.68 29.40 -51.79
N GLU A 846 7.66 29.56 -50.95
CA GLU A 846 6.50 30.43 -51.18
C GLU A 846 6.73 31.85 -50.65
N TYR A 847 7.62 32.02 -49.66
CA TYR A 847 7.93 33.29 -49.01
C TYR A 847 9.46 33.51 -48.87
N PRO A 848 10.27 33.39 -49.95
CA PRO A 848 11.74 33.40 -49.88
C PRO A 848 12.36 34.70 -49.34
N SER A 849 11.61 35.81 -49.33
CA SER A 849 12.00 37.10 -48.74
C SER A 849 11.48 37.32 -47.31
N SER A 850 10.87 36.30 -46.69
CA SER A 850 10.43 36.35 -45.30
C SER A 850 11.61 36.39 -44.33
N GLU A 851 11.45 37.11 -43.22
CA GLU A 851 12.40 37.19 -42.09
C GLU A 851 12.73 35.81 -41.45
N PHE A 852 11.97 34.76 -41.78
CA PHE A 852 12.17 33.41 -41.24
C PHE A 852 13.04 32.49 -42.13
N ALA A 853 13.47 32.94 -43.33
CA ALA A 853 13.96 32.05 -44.39
C ALA A 853 15.37 31.44 -44.16
N ASP A 854 16.33 32.14 -43.55
CA ASP A 854 17.68 31.58 -43.30
C ASP A 854 17.65 30.61 -42.10
N ARG A 855 16.94 31.00 -41.04
CA ARG A 855 16.63 30.17 -39.87
C ARG A 855 15.89 28.89 -40.25
N ALA A 856 14.98 28.96 -41.22
CA ALA A 856 14.30 27.80 -41.77
C ALA A 856 15.29 26.77 -42.35
N LEU A 857 16.33 27.20 -43.09
CA LEU A 857 17.36 26.27 -43.60
C LEU A 857 18.19 25.63 -42.49
N PHE A 858 18.55 26.35 -41.44
CA PHE A 858 19.26 25.78 -40.29
C PHE A 858 18.39 24.74 -39.55
N LEU A 859 17.12 25.05 -39.33
CA LEU A 859 16.17 24.14 -38.68
C LEU A 859 15.82 22.94 -39.57
N MET A 860 15.82 23.08 -40.90
CA MET A 860 15.73 21.97 -41.85
C MET A 860 16.97 21.06 -41.78
N ALA A 861 18.18 21.62 -41.65
CA ALA A 861 19.41 20.85 -41.52
C ALA A 861 19.43 20.03 -40.22
N GLY A 862 19.15 20.66 -39.07
CA GLY A 862 19.02 19.96 -37.79
C GLY A 862 17.86 18.96 -37.74
N SER A 863 16.77 19.22 -38.49
CA SER A 863 15.67 18.26 -38.67
C SER A 863 16.08 17.03 -39.48
N ALA A 864 16.92 17.19 -40.50
CA ALA A 864 17.48 16.07 -41.25
C ALA A 864 18.45 15.25 -40.37
N GLU A 865 19.30 15.92 -39.59
CA GLU A 865 20.24 15.30 -38.64
C GLU A 865 19.50 14.46 -37.58
N ALA A 866 18.46 15.03 -36.95
CA ALA A 866 17.59 14.34 -36.01
C ALA A 866 16.75 13.19 -36.63
N ALA A 867 16.69 13.12 -37.97
CA ALA A 867 16.05 12.05 -38.74
C ALA A 867 17.04 11.04 -39.33
N TYR A 868 18.33 11.11 -38.94
CA TYR A 868 19.47 10.33 -39.44
C TYR A 868 19.74 10.49 -40.96
N ASP A 869 19.20 11.54 -41.58
CA ASP A 869 19.46 11.94 -42.98
C ASP A 869 20.68 12.87 -43.02
N PHE A 870 21.85 12.31 -42.67
CA PHE A 870 23.09 13.07 -42.54
C PHE A 870 23.53 13.74 -43.85
N GLU A 871 23.21 13.15 -45.01
CA GLU A 871 23.49 13.77 -46.30
C GLU A 871 22.69 15.07 -46.50
N LYS A 872 21.37 15.07 -46.23
CA LYS A 872 20.60 16.34 -46.27
C LYS A 872 20.99 17.30 -45.14
N ALA A 873 21.39 16.82 -43.97
CA ALA A 873 21.88 17.68 -42.90
C ALA A 873 23.12 18.45 -43.36
N ILE A 874 24.16 17.74 -43.81
CA ILE A 874 25.41 18.31 -44.33
C ILE A 874 25.12 19.22 -45.53
N ALA A 875 24.27 18.80 -46.48
CA ALA A 875 23.92 19.60 -47.64
C ALA A 875 23.22 20.92 -47.27
N ASN A 876 22.27 20.92 -46.33
CA ASN A 876 21.58 22.15 -45.93
C ASN A 876 22.45 23.06 -45.03
N TYR A 877 23.27 22.50 -44.14
CA TYR A 877 24.25 23.28 -43.38
C TYR A 877 25.25 23.96 -44.32
N LEU A 878 25.84 23.24 -45.29
CA LEU A 878 26.75 23.83 -46.28
C LEU A 878 26.04 24.84 -47.19
N LYS A 879 24.79 24.57 -47.60
CA LYS A 879 23.96 25.52 -48.36
C LYS A 879 23.75 26.82 -47.58
N LEU A 880 23.52 26.79 -46.26
CA LEU A 880 23.48 28.00 -45.43
C LEU A 880 24.85 28.71 -45.43
N VAL A 881 25.93 27.97 -45.19
CA VAL A 881 27.31 28.51 -45.13
C VAL A 881 27.74 29.20 -46.43
N ASP A 882 27.26 28.74 -47.57
CA ASP A 882 27.66 29.21 -48.89
C ASP A 882 26.61 30.16 -49.55
N ARG A 883 25.32 30.19 -49.10
CA ARG A 883 24.27 31.11 -49.61
C ARG A 883 23.97 32.32 -48.71
N TYR A 884 24.15 32.22 -47.40
CA TYR A 884 23.79 33.25 -46.43
C TYR A 884 25.05 33.70 -45.66
N PRO A 885 25.95 34.48 -46.30
CA PRO A 885 27.27 34.77 -45.77
C PRO A 885 27.24 35.54 -44.44
N ASP A 886 26.19 36.32 -44.21
CA ASP A 886 26.00 37.19 -43.05
C ASP A 886 25.12 36.56 -41.95
N SER A 887 24.59 35.35 -42.16
CA SER A 887 23.76 34.67 -41.15
C SER A 887 24.60 34.31 -39.91
N GLN A 888 24.09 34.66 -38.74
CA GLN A 888 24.78 34.41 -37.46
C GLN A 888 25.01 32.91 -37.19
N LEU A 889 24.18 32.04 -37.79
CA LEU A 889 24.22 30.58 -37.66
C LEU A 889 25.34 29.92 -38.49
N ARG A 890 26.06 30.69 -39.32
CA ARG A 890 27.03 30.22 -40.31
C ARG A 890 28.23 29.48 -39.73
N ALA A 891 28.73 29.88 -38.56
CA ALA A 891 29.85 29.17 -37.93
C ALA A 891 29.41 27.79 -37.42
N ASP A 892 28.30 27.76 -36.73
CA ASP A 892 27.82 26.58 -36.01
C ASP A 892 27.28 25.52 -37.01
N ALA A 893 26.71 25.97 -38.14
CA ALA A 893 26.38 25.10 -39.28
C ALA A 893 27.61 24.36 -39.84
N LEU A 894 28.76 25.03 -40.00
CA LEU A 894 29.97 24.37 -40.49
C LEU A 894 30.57 23.40 -39.46
N TYR A 895 30.46 23.72 -38.17
CA TYR A 895 30.85 22.80 -37.09
C TYR A 895 29.98 21.53 -37.11
N ASN A 896 28.65 21.66 -37.15
CA ASN A 896 27.74 20.52 -37.21
C ASN A 896 28.00 19.64 -38.45
N ALA A 897 28.25 20.25 -39.62
CA ALA A 897 28.65 19.51 -40.82
C ALA A 897 29.96 18.72 -40.65
N ALA A 898 30.94 19.24 -39.89
CA ALA A 898 32.18 18.53 -39.58
C ALA A 898 31.98 17.38 -38.58
N VAL A 899 31.12 17.59 -37.58
CA VAL A 899 30.76 16.57 -36.58
C VAL A 899 29.94 15.43 -37.20
N ALA A 900 28.96 15.74 -38.06
CA ALA A 900 28.19 14.74 -38.79
C ALA A 900 29.09 13.85 -39.67
N LEU A 901 30.08 14.45 -40.36
CA LEU A 901 31.10 13.71 -41.12
C LEU A 901 32.03 12.85 -40.24
N GLU A 902 32.23 13.20 -38.96
CA GLU A 902 32.97 12.35 -38.01
C GLU A 902 32.10 11.18 -37.53
N GLY A 903 30.83 11.42 -37.23
CA GLY A 903 29.87 10.39 -36.80
C GLY A 903 29.61 9.33 -37.87
N ASP A 904 29.46 9.78 -39.13
CA ASP A 904 29.35 8.93 -40.33
C ASP A 904 30.70 8.30 -40.76
N GLN A 905 31.72 8.37 -39.91
CA GLN A 905 33.05 7.79 -40.11
C GLN A 905 33.81 8.26 -41.36
N GLN A 906 33.35 9.33 -42.02
CA GLN A 906 34.02 9.98 -43.14
C GLN A 906 35.20 10.85 -42.66
N TYR A 907 36.06 10.29 -41.79
CA TYR A 907 37.12 10.96 -41.03
C TYR A 907 38.01 11.88 -41.89
N ARG A 908 38.26 11.52 -43.16
CA ARG A 908 39.04 12.34 -44.10
C ARG A 908 38.31 13.62 -44.54
N LYS A 909 36.99 13.58 -44.73
CA LYS A 909 36.17 14.76 -45.00
C LYS A 909 35.92 15.56 -43.71
N ALA A 910 35.72 14.87 -42.58
CA ALA A 910 35.59 15.52 -41.27
C ALA A 910 36.82 16.37 -40.93
N ALA A 911 38.03 15.81 -41.08
CA ALA A 911 39.29 16.55 -40.89
C ALA A 911 39.41 17.79 -41.80
N GLN A 912 38.95 17.70 -43.06
CA GLN A 912 38.92 18.84 -43.96
C GLN A 912 37.95 19.94 -43.51
N GLN A 913 36.76 19.59 -43.00
CA GLN A 913 35.81 20.60 -42.51
C GLN A 913 36.22 21.18 -41.15
N TYR A 914 36.83 20.39 -40.26
CA TYR A 914 37.45 20.88 -39.03
C TYR A 914 38.62 21.86 -39.31
N GLU A 915 39.46 21.60 -40.32
CA GLU A 915 40.50 22.55 -40.76
C GLU A 915 39.90 23.75 -41.53
N ARG A 916 38.77 23.59 -42.25
CA ARG A 916 37.99 24.70 -42.84
C ARG A 916 37.42 25.61 -41.75
N TYR A 917 36.85 25.05 -40.68
CA TYR A 917 36.31 25.78 -39.52
C TYR A 917 37.41 26.63 -38.87
N ALA A 918 38.53 26.01 -38.49
CA ALA A 918 39.66 26.69 -37.85
C ALA A 918 40.34 27.75 -38.74
N ARG A 919 40.08 27.74 -40.05
CA ARG A 919 40.53 28.74 -41.03
C ARG A 919 39.51 29.88 -41.23
N LEU A 920 38.22 29.58 -41.29
CA LEU A 920 37.16 30.59 -41.51
C LEU A 920 36.77 31.34 -40.24
N PHE A 921 36.93 30.73 -39.07
CA PHE A 921 36.60 31.32 -37.77
C PHE A 921 37.82 31.33 -36.84
N PRO A 922 38.92 32.01 -37.22
CA PRO A 922 40.20 31.92 -36.52
C PRO A 922 40.14 32.44 -35.08
N ASP A 923 39.22 33.35 -34.78
CA ASP A 923 39.05 34.02 -33.49
C ASP A 923 38.04 33.33 -32.56
N ARG A 924 37.36 32.26 -33.03
CA ARG A 924 36.52 31.40 -32.15
C ARG A 924 37.45 30.62 -31.20
N PRO A 925 37.15 30.55 -29.88
CA PRO A 925 38.07 29.99 -28.88
C PRO A 925 38.34 28.49 -29.09
N ASP A 926 37.38 27.77 -29.67
CA ASP A 926 37.43 26.35 -29.99
C ASP A 926 38.10 26.04 -31.35
N ALA A 927 38.51 27.06 -32.12
CA ALA A 927 39.18 26.86 -33.42
C ALA A 927 40.47 26.03 -33.30
N ALA A 928 41.17 26.13 -32.17
CA ALA A 928 42.34 25.31 -31.89
C ALA A 928 41.97 23.83 -31.65
N ASP A 929 41.00 23.54 -30.79
CA ASP A 929 40.58 22.16 -30.52
C ASP A 929 39.92 21.49 -31.73
N ASN A 930 39.21 22.24 -32.58
CA ASN A 930 38.74 21.76 -33.88
C ASN A 930 39.92 21.33 -34.79
N PHE A 931 40.96 22.15 -34.92
CA PHE A 931 42.13 21.76 -35.71
C PHE A 931 42.91 20.59 -35.07
N PHE A 932 42.90 20.47 -33.73
CA PHE A 932 43.46 19.31 -33.04
C PHE A 932 42.64 18.03 -33.33
N ARG A 933 41.31 18.11 -33.37
CA ARG A 933 40.41 17.00 -33.79
C ARG A 933 40.73 16.50 -35.19
N ALA A 934 41.07 17.39 -36.14
CA ALA A 934 41.50 16.96 -37.48
C ALA A 934 42.74 16.04 -37.43
N GLY A 935 43.63 16.21 -36.45
CA GLY A 935 44.76 15.30 -36.19
C GLY A 935 44.30 13.94 -35.64
N LEU A 936 43.39 13.96 -34.65
CA LEU A 936 42.76 12.75 -34.10
C LEU A 936 41.98 11.95 -35.16
N MET A 937 41.40 12.61 -36.16
CA MET A 937 40.72 11.93 -37.27
C MET A 937 41.70 11.18 -38.17
N MET A 938 42.92 11.68 -38.37
CA MET A 938 43.97 10.94 -39.09
C MET A 938 44.51 9.77 -38.27
N GLU A 939 44.48 9.85 -36.93
CA GLU A 939 44.79 8.70 -36.06
C GLU A 939 43.73 7.60 -36.18
N LYS A 940 42.44 7.96 -36.23
CA LYS A 940 41.34 7.00 -36.52
C LYS A 940 41.53 6.31 -37.89
N CYS A 941 42.06 7.02 -38.90
CA CYS A 941 42.41 6.45 -40.20
C CYS A 941 43.68 5.58 -40.19
N GLN A 942 44.46 5.54 -39.11
CA GLN A 942 45.81 4.95 -39.04
C GLN A 942 46.80 5.47 -40.11
N ASP A 943 46.52 6.61 -40.75
CA ASP A 943 47.45 7.27 -41.68
C ASP A 943 48.49 8.06 -40.88
N TRP A 944 49.46 7.34 -40.32
CA TRP A 944 50.51 7.90 -39.47
C TRP A 944 51.30 9.02 -40.16
N ARG A 945 51.37 9.03 -41.50
CA ARG A 945 52.00 10.12 -42.27
C ARG A 945 51.14 11.39 -42.22
N GLN A 946 49.83 11.29 -42.38
CA GLN A 946 48.92 12.43 -42.23
C GLN A 946 48.77 12.87 -40.77
N VAL A 947 48.82 11.96 -39.80
CA VAL A 947 48.92 12.30 -38.36
C VAL A 947 50.10 13.24 -38.11
N ILE A 948 51.29 12.86 -38.59
CA ILE A 948 52.50 13.69 -38.48
C ILE A 948 52.31 15.03 -39.23
N ALA A 949 51.73 15.02 -40.43
CA ALA A 949 51.52 16.22 -41.23
C ALA A 949 50.53 17.21 -40.58
N VAL A 950 49.36 16.75 -40.11
CA VAL A 950 48.34 17.58 -39.47
C VAL A 950 48.85 18.15 -38.14
N TYR A 951 49.41 17.32 -37.25
CA TYR A 951 49.97 17.84 -36.00
C TYR A 951 51.17 18.77 -36.24
N THR A 952 51.93 18.61 -37.32
CA THR A 952 52.96 19.59 -37.71
C THR A 952 52.34 20.93 -38.16
N ARG A 953 51.21 20.93 -38.89
CA ARG A 953 50.50 22.18 -39.23
C ARG A 953 49.89 22.84 -37.98
N PHE A 954 49.24 22.05 -37.12
CA PHE A 954 48.72 22.52 -35.82
C PHE A 954 49.83 23.18 -34.98
N GLN A 955 50.96 22.51 -34.80
CA GLN A 955 52.10 23.07 -34.06
C GLN A 955 52.63 24.36 -34.71
N ARG A 956 52.70 24.45 -36.05
CA ARG A 956 53.14 25.66 -36.75
C ARG A 956 52.18 26.84 -36.52
N ARG A 957 50.86 26.61 -36.50
CA ARG A 957 49.83 27.65 -36.26
C ARG A 957 49.87 28.15 -34.83
N TYR A 958 49.86 27.26 -33.83
CA TYR A 958 49.69 27.63 -32.42
C TYR A 958 51.00 27.76 -31.61
N ARG A 959 52.19 27.70 -32.25
CA ARG A 959 53.52 27.74 -31.58
C ARG A 959 53.77 28.88 -30.59
N ARG A 960 52.98 29.96 -30.61
CA ARG A 960 53.09 31.13 -29.71
C ARG A 960 51.88 31.29 -28.77
N THR A 961 50.81 30.53 -28.96
CA THR A 961 49.56 30.59 -28.19
C THR A 961 49.76 29.87 -26.84
N ARG A 962 49.79 30.62 -25.73
CA ARG A 962 50.18 30.11 -24.39
C ARG A 962 49.17 29.10 -23.84
N GLU A 963 47.91 29.36 -24.13
CA GLU A 963 46.71 28.58 -23.79
C GLU A 963 46.84 27.16 -24.36
N GLN A 964 47.46 27.04 -25.53
CA GLN A 964 47.62 25.80 -26.28
C GLN A 964 48.92 25.05 -25.94
N TYR A 965 49.72 25.49 -24.97
CA TYR A 965 51.00 24.82 -24.62
C TYR A 965 50.82 23.35 -24.21
N GLN A 966 49.71 22.98 -23.56
CA GLN A 966 49.36 21.57 -23.28
C GLN A 966 49.16 20.78 -24.59
N ARG A 967 48.31 21.28 -25.51
CA ARG A 967 48.07 20.67 -26.84
C ARG A 967 49.35 20.61 -27.69
N LEU A 968 50.25 21.58 -27.59
CA LEU A 968 51.54 21.57 -28.30
C LEU A 968 52.47 20.45 -27.82
N VAL A 969 52.41 20.05 -26.54
CA VAL A 969 53.16 18.90 -26.01
C VAL A 969 52.44 17.59 -26.33
N GLU A 970 51.10 17.56 -26.22
CA GLU A 970 50.29 16.41 -26.62
C GLU A 970 50.52 16.04 -28.09
N ALA A 971 50.44 17.02 -29.00
CA ALA A 971 50.78 16.86 -30.42
C ALA A 971 52.22 16.38 -30.65
N GLN A 972 53.17 16.73 -29.77
CA GLN A 972 54.54 16.24 -29.87
C GLN A 972 54.62 14.75 -29.51
N GLY A 973 53.90 14.32 -28.46
CA GLY A 973 53.78 12.91 -28.08
C GLY A 973 53.01 12.07 -29.09
N LYS A 974 51.99 12.65 -29.77
CA LYS A 974 51.29 12.01 -30.89
C LYS A 974 52.20 11.82 -32.11
N ILE A 975 53.00 12.83 -32.48
CA ILE A 975 54.04 12.70 -33.52
C ILE A 975 55.07 11.63 -33.13
N ALA A 976 55.49 11.57 -31.86
CA ALA A 976 56.44 10.57 -31.38
C ALA A 976 55.88 9.13 -31.46
N GLN A 977 54.61 8.96 -31.07
CA GLN A 977 53.89 7.70 -31.20
C GLN A 977 53.73 7.29 -32.67
N ALA A 978 53.33 8.21 -33.56
CA ALA A 978 53.18 7.90 -34.99
C ALA A 978 54.49 7.41 -35.65
N TRP A 979 55.67 7.83 -35.18
CA TRP A 979 56.95 7.24 -35.61
C TRP A 979 57.24 5.87 -35.00
N ASP A 980 56.73 5.59 -33.79
CA ASP A 980 56.85 4.31 -33.08
C ASP A 980 55.98 3.24 -33.78
N GLU A 981 54.72 3.57 -34.11
CA GLU A 981 53.81 2.70 -34.89
C GLU A 981 54.32 2.46 -36.33
N LEU A 982 55.07 3.41 -36.91
CA LEU A 982 55.77 3.26 -38.20
C LEU A 982 57.08 2.43 -38.10
N GLY A 983 57.44 1.93 -36.91
CA GLY A 983 58.66 1.14 -36.68
C GLY A 983 59.97 1.94 -36.71
N ASP A 984 59.95 3.25 -36.95
CA ASP A 984 61.14 4.09 -36.96
C ASP A 984 61.51 4.51 -35.53
N TRP A 985 62.08 3.57 -34.78
CA TRP A 985 62.53 3.82 -33.42
C TRP A 985 63.55 4.97 -33.32
N ARG A 986 64.32 5.26 -34.38
CA ARG A 986 65.30 6.36 -34.40
C ARG A 986 64.61 7.73 -34.44
N ARG A 987 63.51 7.88 -35.18
CA ARG A 987 62.67 9.09 -35.16
C ARG A 987 61.76 9.13 -33.93
N ALA A 988 61.18 7.99 -33.53
CA ALA A 988 60.32 7.88 -32.35
C ALA A 988 61.03 8.27 -31.06
N SER A 989 62.19 7.67 -30.76
CA SER A 989 62.99 8.00 -29.56
C SER A 989 63.40 9.47 -29.51
N LYS A 990 63.84 10.05 -30.64
CA LYS A 990 64.15 11.50 -30.73
C LYS A 990 62.91 12.37 -30.48
N ALA A 991 61.74 11.96 -30.97
CA ALA A 991 60.48 12.67 -30.75
C ALA A 991 59.93 12.51 -29.32
N TYR A 992 60.15 11.36 -28.67
CA TYR A 992 59.83 11.14 -27.25
C TYR A 992 60.72 12.01 -26.34
N VAL A 993 62.03 12.05 -26.59
CA VAL A 993 62.94 13.00 -25.89
C VAL A 993 62.46 14.44 -26.10
N ALA A 994 62.16 14.84 -27.34
CA ALA A 994 61.63 16.17 -27.63
C ALA A 994 60.26 16.45 -26.97
N THR A 995 59.45 15.43 -26.68
CA THR A 995 58.19 15.58 -25.92
C THR A 995 58.47 15.94 -24.46
N ILE A 996 59.40 15.22 -23.82
CA ILE A 996 59.84 15.45 -22.44
C ILE A 996 60.51 16.82 -22.29
N ASP A 997 61.41 17.17 -23.22
CA ASP A 997 62.13 18.44 -23.19
C ASP A 997 61.19 19.63 -23.43
N LYS A 998 60.19 19.49 -24.31
CA LYS A 998 59.16 20.51 -24.55
C LYS A 998 58.26 20.69 -23.33
N TYR A 999 57.86 19.59 -22.67
CA TYR A 999 57.12 19.63 -21.40
C TYR A 999 57.89 20.39 -20.31
N ARG A 1000 59.17 20.05 -20.11
CA ARG A 1000 60.05 20.70 -19.12
C ARG A 1000 60.31 22.17 -19.46
N LYS A 1001 60.63 22.49 -20.72
CA LYS A 1001 60.93 23.86 -21.18
C LYS A 1001 59.72 24.79 -21.07
N LEU A 1002 58.51 24.29 -21.30
CA LEU A 1002 57.27 25.05 -21.13
C LEU A 1002 56.77 25.08 -19.66
N LYS A 1003 57.52 24.49 -18.72
CA LYS A 1003 57.21 24.44 -17.28
C LYS A 1003 55.77 24.01 -16.98
N LEU A 1004 55.26 23.02 -17.72
CA LEU A 1004 53.88 22.58 -17.57
C LEU A 1004 53.65 21.85 -16.23
N PRO A 1005 52.46 22.02 -15.61
CA PRO A 1005 52.11 21.31 -14.40
C PRO A 1005 51.91 19.80 -14.64
N ALA A 1006 52.23 19.01 -13.62
CA ALA A 1006 51.95 17.58 -13.57
C ALA A 1006 50.44 17.28 -13.66
N GLY A 1007 50.08 16.06 -14.05
CA GLY A 1007 48.69 15.62 -14.17
C GLY A 1007 47.96 15.98 -15.48
N GLY A 1008 48.37 17.05 -16.19
CA GLY A 1008 47.70 17.50 -17.43
C GLY A 1008 47.99 16.65 -18.70
N PRO A 1009 47.36 16.93 -19.86
CA PRO A 1009 47.57 16.19 -21.11
C PRO A 1009 49.00 16.21 -21.64
N GLY A 1010 49.75 17.30 -21.43
CA GLY A 1010 51.18 17.36 -21.71
C GLY A 1010 52.00 16.46 -20.78
N ALA A 1011 51.56 16.28 -19.52
CA ALA A 1011 52.19 15.36 -18.57
C ALA A 1011 51.88 13.89 -18.91
N GLU A 1012 50.70 13.59 -19.44
CA GLU A 1012 50.33 12.28 -20.01
C GLU A 1012 51.26 11.91 -21.19
N ALA A 1013 51.45 12.82 -22.14
CA ALA A 1013 52.38 12.63 -23.25
C ALA A 1013 53.84 12.46 -22.78
N ALA A 1014 54.29 13.24 -21.80
CA ALA A 1014 55.65 13.15 -21.25
C ALA A 1014 55.88 11.88 -20.40
N ALA A 1015 54.87 11.42 -19.64
CA ALA A 1015 54.93 10.18 -18.88
C ALA A 1015 55.04 8.94 -19.79
N ARG A 1016 54.20 8.88 -20.84
CA ARG A 1016 54.29 7.84 -21.88
C ARG A 1016 55.65 7.84 -22.57
N ALA A 1017 56.16 9.02 -22.93
CA ALA A 1017 57.49 9.17 -23.53
C ALA A 1017 58.61 8.67 -22.61
N GLN A 1018 58.60 9.05 -21.32
CA GLN A 1018 59.58 8.59 -20.33
C GLN A 1018 59.54 7.07 -20.16
N PHE A 1019 58.34 6.48 -20.09
CA PHE A 1019 58.16 5.04 -19.95
C PHE A 1019 58.61 4.25 -21.19
N ARG A 1020 58.23 4.67 -22.42
CA ARG A 1020 58.71 4.01 -23.67
C ARG A 1020 60.23 4.02 -23.79
N LEU A 1021 60.88 5.12 -23.38
CA LEU A 1021 62.35 5.22 -23.33
C LEU A 1021 62.99 4.36 -22.22
N ALA A 1022 62.24 3.99 -21.16
CA ALA A 1022 62.67 3.02 -20.16
C ALA A 1022 62.51 1.58 -20.67
N GLU A 1023 61.36 1.22 -21.26
CA GLU A 1023 61.12 -0.11 -21.86
C GLU A 1023 62.14 -0.45 -22.97
N SER A 1024 62.60 0.55 -23.74
CA SER A 1024 63.68 0.34 -24.71
C SER A 1024 65.04 0.04 -24.07
N ALA A 1025 65.29 0.51 -22.85
CA ALA A 1025 66.51 0.22 -22.10
C ALA A 1025 66.41 -1.11 -21.32
N LEU A 1026 65.20 -1.51 -20.93
CA LEU A 1026 64.92 -2.80 -20.29
C LEU A 1026 65.42 -3.98 -21.14
N LYS A 1027 65.24 -3.91 -22.47
CA LYS A 1027 65.77 -4.91 -23.43
C LYS A 1027 67.30 -5.09 -23.37
N SER A 1028 68.05 -4.10 -22.90
CA SER A 1028 69.49 -4.21 -22.65
C SER A 1028 69.83 -4.73 -21.25
N TYR A 1029 68.91 -4.62 -20.28
CA TYR A 1029 69.04 -5.18 -18.94
C TYR A 1029 68.70 -6.68 -18.90
N GLU A 1030 67.62 -7.07 -19.60
CA GLU A 1030 67.15 -8.46 -19.72
C GLU A 1030 68.23 -9.37 -20.33
N ARG A 1031 68.95 -8.89 -21.35
CA ARG A 1031 70.04 -9.61 -22.05
C ARG A 1031 71.30 -9.84 -21.22
N ILE A 1032 71.41 -9.28 -20.02
CA ILE A 1032 72.56 -9.53 -19.13
C ILE A 1032 72.28 -10.84 -18.38
N THR A 1033 72.94 -11.91 -18.81
CA THR A 1033 72.99 -13.22 -18.16
C THR A 1033 74.31 -13.42 -17.42
N PHE A 1034 74.39 -14.48 -16.60
CA PHE A 1034 75.61 -14.85 -15.90
C PHE A 1034 76.41 -15.91 -16.66
N GLU A 1035 77.73 -15.89 -16.52
CA GLU A 1035 78.64 -16.77 -17.26
C GLU A 1035 79.27 -17.84 -16.36
N VAL A 1036 79.36 -19.04 -16.91
CA VAL A 1036 79.80 -20.35 -16.37
C VAL A 1036 81.16 -20.36 -15.64
N SER A 1037 81.94 -19.27 -15.63
CA SER A 1037 83.26 -19.20 -14.96
C SER A 1037 83.35 -18.16 -13.83
N PRO A 1038 83.92 -18.49 -12.65
CA PRO A 1038 83.85 -17.62 -11.46
C PRO A 1038 84.35 -16.17 -11.66
N ARG A 1039 85.44 -15.99 -12.42
CA ARG A 1039 85.98 -14.64 -12.71
C ARG A 1039 85.05 -13.79 -13.58
N LYS A 1040 84.26 -14.42 -14.47
CA LYS A 1040 83.28 -13.74 -15.31
C LYS A 1040 81.95 -13.53 -14.57
N LEU A 1041 81.48 -14.52 -13.81
CA LEU A 1041 80.30 -14.43 -12.95
C LEU A 1041 80.33 -13.17 -12.06
N LYS A 1042 81.44 -12.92 -11.35
CA LYS A 1042 81.62 -11.71 -10.53
C LYS A 1042 81.51 -10.41 -11.35
N LYS A 1043 81.99 -10.41 -12.60
CA LYS A 1043 81.92 -9.24 -13.50
C LYS A 1043 80.51 -9.00 -14.03
N THR A 1044 79.81 -10.04 -14.49
CA THR A 1044 78.44 -9.90 -15.01
C THR A 1044 77.43 -9.59 -13.89
N LEU A 1045 77.63 -10.09 -12.67
CA LEU A 1045 76.86 -9.71 -11.48
C LEU A 1045 76.98 -8.21 -11.17
N VAL A 1046 78.19 -7.64 -11.17
CA VAL A 1046 78.39 -6.19 -10.99
C VAL A 1046 77.72 -5.39 -12.11
N ILE A 1047 77.84 -5.83 -13.37
CA ILE A 1047 77.20 -5.17 -14.52
C ILE A 1047 75.67 -5.21 -14.41
N LYS A 1048 75.07 -6.34 -14.02
CA LYS A 1048 73.61 -6.47 -13.77
C LYS A 1048 73.19 -5.54 -12.63
N ALA A 1049 73.94 -5.49 -11.53
CA ALA A 1049 73.62 -4.67 -10.35
C ALA A 1049 73.76 -3.15 -10.60
N GLU A 1050 74.74 -2.73 -11.41
CA GLU A 1050 74.80 -1.34 -11.90
C GLU A 1050 73.66 -1.01 -12.86
N SER A 1051 73.33 -1.95 -13.76
CA SER A 1051 72.26 -1.76 -14.75
C SER A 1051 70.89 -1.67 -14.07
N LEU A 1052 70.65 -2.48 -13.03
CA LEU A 1052 69.50 -2.39 -12.12
C LEU A 1052 69.35 -0.97 -11.55
N LYS A 1053 70.39 -0.43 -10.89
CA LYS A 1053 70.38 0.95 -10.34
C LYS A 1053 70.14 2.03 -11.42
N LYS A 1054 70.60 1.80 -12.65
CA LYS A 1054 70.36 2.69 -13.81
C LYS A 1054 68.92 2.58 -14.34
N MET A 1055 68.29 1.40 -14.24
CA MET A 1055 66.90 1.16 -14.63
C MET A 1055 65.89 1.64 -13.57
N GLU A 1056 66.16 1.46 -12.27
CA GLU A 1056 65.33 1.99 -11.19
C GLU A 1056 65.09 3.49 -11.37
N ARG A 1057 66.17 4.27 -11.56
CA ARG A 1057 66.13 5.72 -11.81
C ARG A 1057 65.32 6.09 -13.06
N ARG A 1058 65.29 5.23 -14.10
CA ARG A 1058 64.54 5.49 -15.35
C ARG A 1058 63.03 5.34 -15.15
N TYR A 1059 62.59 4.36 -14.36
CA TYR A 1059 61.17 4.18 -14.02
C TYR A 1059 60.72 5.16 -12.93
N GLN A 1060 61.51 5.42 -11.90
CA GLN A 1060 61.21 6.43 -10.86
C GLN A 1060 61.00 7.83 -11.45
N ALA A 1061 61.72 8.19 -12.53
CA ALA A 1061 61.53 9.44 -13.26
C ALA A 1061 60.13 9.61 -13.90
N VAL A 1062 59.32 8.54 -14.00
CA VAL A 1062 57.92 8.59 -14.46
C VAL A 1062 57.00 9.18 -13.38
N PHE A 1063 57.33 9.03 -12.09
CA PHE A 1063 56.50 9.50 -10.98
C PHE A 1063 56.32 11.03 -10.98
N ALA A 1064 57.32 11.78 -11.46
CA ALA A 1064 57.31 13.24 -11.52
C ALA A 1064 56.14 13.85 -12.34
N TYR A 1065 55.57 13.09 -13.29
CA TYR A 1065 54.47 13.56 -14.12
C TYR A 1065 53.08 13.41 -13.46
N LYS A 1066 52.98 12.67 -12.34
CA LYS A 1066 51.73 12.36 -11.62
C LYS A 1066 50.60 11.81 -12.52
N ARG A 1067 50.88 10.73 -13.26
CA ARG A 1067 49.93 10.08 -14.19
C ARG A 1067 49.75 8.61 -13.82
N VAL A 1068 48.65 8.31 -13.13
CA VAL A 1068 48.39 7.03 -12.43
C VAL A 1068 48.73 5.78 -13.28
N GLN A 1069 48.30 5.72 -14.53
CA GLN A 1069 48.59 4.59 -15.44
C GLN A 1069 50.09 4.30 -15.56
N TRP A 1070 50.90 5.33 -15.84
CA TRP A 1070 52.35 5.19 -16.03
C TRP A 1070 53.10 5.09 -14.70
N THR A 1071 52.54 5.67 -13.63
CA THR A 1071 53.04 5.51 -12.26
C THR A 1071 52.92 4.05 -11.80
N LEU A 1072 51.76 3.41 -11.98
CA LEU A 1072 51.56 1.98 -11.68
C LEU A 1072 52.39 1.07 -12.60
N ALA A 1073 52.51 1.41 -13.90
CA ALA A 1073 53.42 0.72 -14.82
C ALA A 1073 54.88 0.74 -14.35
N ALA A 1074 55.35 1.89 -13.86
CA ALA A 1074 56.69 2.06 -13.33
C ALA A 1074 56.90 1.30 -12.01
N TYR A 1075 55.93 1.30 -11.09
CA TYR A 1075 56.01 0.47 -9.86
C TYR A 1075 56.08 -1.03 -10.19
N TYR A 1076 55.22 -1.53 -11.07
CA TYR A 1076 55.29 -2.92 -11.54
C TYR A 1076 56.67 -3.24 -12.13
N ARG A 1077 57.20 -2.36 -12.99
CA ARG A 1077 58.52 -2.56 -13.61
C ARG A 1077 59.68 -2.53 -12.60
N LEU A 1078 59.57 -1.83 -11.47
CA LEU A 1078 60.56 -1.92 -10.39
C LEU A 1078 60.61 -3.35 -9.81
N GLY A 1079 59.45 -3.96 -9.54
CA GLY A 1079 59.39 -5.38 -9.11
C GLY A 1079 59.94 -6.33 -10.17
N TYR A 1080 59.59 -6.12 -11.44
CA TYR A 1080 60.08 -6.93 -12.56
C TYR A 1080 61.61 -6.89 -12.73
N LEU A 1081 62.26 -5.76 -12.45
CA LEU A 1081 63.73 -5.66 -12.49
C LEU A 1081 64.39 -6.57 -11.45
N TYR A 1082 63.83 -6.65 -10.23
CA TYR A 1082 64.32 -7.53 -9.16
C TYR A 1082 63.99 -9.00 -9.44
N GLN A 1083 62.79 -9.30 -9.94
CA GLN A 1083 62.44 -10.64 -10.41
C GLN A 1083 63.40 -11.12 -11.49
N ASN A 1084 63.66 -10.33 -12.55
CA ASN A 1084 64.62 -10.72 -13.60
C ASN A 1084 66.07 -10.78 -13.11
N PHE A 1085 66.41 -10.19 -11.96
CA PHE A 1085 67.71 -10.42 -11.32
C PHE A 1085 67.75 -11.81 -10.66
N ALA A 1086 66.67 -12.19 -9.97
CA ALA A 1086 66.54 -13.49 -9.30
C ALA A 1086 66.38 -14.66 -10.29
N ASP A 1087 65.46 -14.55 -11.25
CA ASP A 1087 65.24 -15.57 -12.30
C ASP A 1087 66.58 -15.90 -13.00
N VAL A 1088 67.36 -14.87 -13.38
CA VAL A 1088 68.66 -15.05 -14.04
C VAL A 1088 69.76 -15.59 -13.10
N LEU A 1089 69.66 -15.41 -11.77
CA LEU A 1089 70.55 -16.11 -10.81
C LEU A 1089 70.25 -17.61 -10.79
N VAL A 1090 68.96 -17.98 -10.65
CA VAL A 1090 68.52 -19.38 -10.54
C VAL A 1090 68.70 -20.13 -11.88
N ASP A 1091 68.33 -19.52 -13.00
CA ASP A 1091 68.47 -20.08 -14.36
C ASP A 1091 69.93 -20.16 -14.87
N SER A 1092 70.93 -19.93 -14.00
CA SER A 1092 72.34 -19.88 -14.40
C SER A 1092 72.92 -21.28 -14.69
N PRO A 1093 73.47 -21.51 -15.91
CA PRO A 1093 73.99 -22.81 -16.29
C PRO A 1093 75.23 -23.22 -15.47
N CYS A 1094 75.30 -24.52 -15.17
CA CYS A 1094 76.29 -25.09 -14.28
C CYS A 1094 77.73 -25.07 -14.84
N PRO A 1095 78.77 -24.80 -14.01
CA PRO A 1095 80.17 -24.85 -14.39
C PRO A 1095 80.57 -26.17 -15.07
N LYS A 1096 81.14 -26.09 -16.28
CA LYS A 1096 81.66 -27.26 -16.99
C LYS A 1096 82.80 -27.89 -16.19
N GLY A 1097 82.62 -29.15 -15.80
CA GLY A 1097 83.61 -29.95 -15.06
C GLY A 1097 83.21 -30.32 -13.62
N LEU A 1098 82.06 -29.84 -13.14
CA LEU A 1098 81.46 -30.34 -11.90
C LEU A 1098 80.72 -31.66 -12.13
N ASN A 1099 80.66 -32.51 -11.10
CA ASN A 1099 79.74 -33.65 -11.04
C ASN A 1099 78.32 -33.21 -10.64
N GLU A 1100 77.38 -34.15 -10.51
CA GLU A 1100 75.96 -33.88 -10.21
C GLU A 1100 75.76 -33.25 -8.81
N GLU A 1101 76.37 -33.82 -7.77
CA GLU A 1101 76.31 -33.30 -6.38
C GLU A 1101 76.96 -31.91 -6.25
N GLU A 1102 78.13 -31.70 -6.86
CA GLU A 1102 78.82 -30.41 -6.92
C GLU A 1102 77.99 -29.36 -7.67
N CYS A 1103 77.27 -29.78 -8.71
CA CYS A 1103 76.40 -28.92 -9.50
C CYS A 1103 75.19 -28.46 -8.70
N ASP A 1104 74.59 -29.33 -7.89
CA ASP A 1104 73.45 -28.98 -7.03
C ASP A 1104 73.89 -28.12 -5.83
N ILE A 1105 75.08 -28.36 -5.26
CA ILE A 1105 75.70 -27.45 -4.27
C ILE A 1105 75.96 -26.05 -4.88
N TYR A 1106 76.30 -25.97 -6.16
CA TYR A 1106 76.46 -24.70 -6.88
C TYR A 1106 75.09 -24.00 -7.11
N LYS A 1107 74.06 -24.73 -7.54
CA LYS A 1107 72.69 -24.19 -7.70
C LYS A 1107 72.11 -23.68 -6.39
N GLY A 1108 72.18 -24.47 -5.31
CA GLY A 1108 71.63 -24.08 -4.00
C GLY A 1108 72.24 -22.78 -3.46
N LYS A 1109 73.52 -22.52 -3.74
CA LYS A 1109 74.17 -21.23 -3.39
C LYS A 1109 73.73 -20.07 -4.28
N LEU A 1110 73.28 -20.32 -5.51
CA LEU A 1110 72.66 -19.30 -6.36
C LEU A 1110 71.21 -19.01 -5.96
N GLU A 1111 70.49 -20.02 -5.48
CA GLU A 1111 69.14 -19.88 -4.90
C GLU A 1111 69.19 -19.09 -3.57
N GLU A 1112 70.15 -19.40 -2.68
CA GLU A 1112 70.45 -18.61 -1.47
C GLU A 1112 70.73 -17.14 -1.83
N LEU A 1113 71.58 -16.88 -2.84
CA LEU A 1113 71.86 -15.53 -3.33
C LEU A 1113 70.65 -14.88 -4.04
N ALA A 1114 69.68 -15.66 -4.52
CA ALA A 1114 68.46 -15.17 -5.15
C ALA A 1114 67.38 -14.77 -4.13
N GLU A 1115 67.43 -15.22 -2.87
CA GLU A 1115 66.46 -14.80 -1.84
C GLU A 1115 66.36 -13.27 -1.71
N ALA A 1116 67.50 -12.58 -1.68
CA ALA A 1116 67.56 -11.14 -1.47
C ALA A 1116 66.88 -10.33 -2.60
N PRO A 1117 67.12 -10.61 -3.90
CA PRO A 1117 66.33 -10.02 -4.97
C PRO A 1117 64.87 -10.52 -5.02
N ILE A 1118 64.55 -11.77 -4.66
CA ILE A 1118 63.15 -12.26 -4.57
C ILE A 1118 62.36 -11.44 -3.54
N LYS A 1119 62.88 -11.30 -2.32
CA LYS A 1119 62.25 -10.51 -1.23
C LYS A 1119 62.01 -9.06 -1.66
N LYS A 1120 62.91 -8.48 -2.47
CA LYS A 1120 62.73 -7.13 -3.07
C LYS A 1120 61.71 -7.08 -4.20
N ALA A 1121 61.62 -8.12 -5.04
CA ALA A 1121 60.61 -8.22 -6.09
C ALA A 1121 59.20 -8.26 -5.48
N VAL A 1122 59.00 -9.14 -4.48
CA VAL A 1122 57.74 -9.26 -3.73
C VAL A 1122 57.35 -7.92 -3.08
N ALA A 1123 58.27 -7.27 -2.36
CA ALA A 1123 58.01 -5.97 -1.74
C ALA A 1123 57.64 -4.87 -2.76
N ALA A 1124 58.31 -4.82 -3.92
CA ALA A 1124 58.00 -3.85 -4.97
C ALA A 1124 56.65 -4.13 -5.67
N TYR A 1125 56.26 -5.39 -5.82
CA TYR A 1125 54.91 -5.74 -6.29
C TYR A 1125 53.83 -5.45 -5.24
N GLN A 1126 54.10 -5.65 -3.95
CA GLN A 1126 53.22 -5.22 -2.85
C GLN A 1126 52.99 -3.70 -2.92
N VAL A 1127 54.05 -2.89 -3.03
CA VAL A 1127 53.95 -1.44 -3.25
C VAL A 1127 53.14 -1.08 -4.50
N THR A 1128 53.19 -1.90 -5.56
CA THR A 1128 52.35 -1.69 -6.76
C THR A 1128 50.86 -1.90 -6.44
N MET A 1129 50.52 -2.91 -5.64
CA MET A 1129 49.14 -3.16 -5.19
C MET A 1129 48.65 -2.11 -4.19
N ASP A 1130 49.50 -1.65 -3.27
CA ASP A 1130 49.14 -0.61 -2.31
C ASP A 1130 48.96 0.75 -2.97
N LYS A 1131 49.76 1.07 -4.00
CA LYS A 1131 49.51 2.24 -4.86
C LYS A 1131 48.30 2.07 -5.78
N SER A 1132 47.92 0.86 -6.18
CA SER A 1132 46.64 0.60 -6.85
C SER A 1132 45.45 0.92 -5.95
N ARG A 1133 45.51 0.51 -4.67
CA ARG A 1133 44.51 0.82 -3.64
C ARG A 1133 44.43 2.32 -3.33
N GLU A 1134 45.58 2.98 -3.11
CA GLU A 1134 45.71 4.42 -2.85
C GLU A 1134 45.11 5.27 -3.99
N PHE A 1135 45.40 4.91 -5.25
CA PHE A 1135 44.86 5.63 -6.41
C PHE A 1135 43.45 5.17 -6.82
N LYS A 1136 42.89 4.13 -6.17
CA LYS A 1136 41.62 3.47 -6.53
C LYS A 1136 41.53 3.08 -8.00
N VAL A 1137 42.63 2.60 -8.58
CA VAL A 1137 42.75 2.22 -10.00
C VAL A 1137 43.36 0.83 -10.15
N VAL A 1138 42.58 -0.07 -10.76
CA VAL A 1138 43.03 -1.37 -11.29
C VAL A 1138 43.30 -1.20 -12.79
N ASN A 1139 44.36 -1.81 -13.31
CA ASN A 1139 44.67 -1.88 -14.75
C ASN A 1139 45.64 -3.03 -15.05
N LYS A 1140 46.02 -3.23 -16.32
CA LYS A 1140 46.94 -4.29 -16.76
C LYS A 1140 48.22 -4.44 -15.91
N TRP A 1141 48.77 -3.35 -15.37
CA TRP A 1141 50.00 -3.40 -14.56
C TRP A 1141 49.75 -3.88 -13.12
N THR A 1142 48.54 -3.68 -12.59
CA THR A 1142 48.14 -4.19 -11.28
C THR A 1142 47.74 -5.66 -11.37
N ASP A 1143 47.07 -6.07 -12.45
CA ASP A 1143 46.84 -7.48 -12.79
C ASP A 1143 48.17 -8.27 -12.88
N LEU A 1144 49.16 -7.71 -13.58
CA LEU A 1144 50.50 -8.30 -13.69
C LEU A 1144 51.25 -8.32 -12.36
N ALA A 1145 51.12 -7.29 -11.51
CA ALA A 1145 51.70 -7.28 -10.17
C ALA A 1145 51.07 -8.37 -9.27
N TYR A 1146 49.75 -8.53 -9.31
CA TYR A 1146 49.04 -9.56 -8.55
C TYR A 1146 49.41 -10.98 -9.00
N ALA A 1147 49.48 -11.22 -10.31
CA ALA A 1147 49.96 -12.49 -10.87
C ALA A 1147 51.42 -12.79 -10.49
N SER A 1148 52.27 -11.76 -10.42
CA SER A 1148 53.68 -11.92 -9.99
C SER A 1148 53.79 -12.17 -8.49
N LEU A 1149 52.89 -11.61 -7.67
CA LEU A 1149 52.81 -11.93 -6.24
C LEU A 1149 52.33 -13.36 -5.99
N ASN A 1150 51.36 -13.85 -6.76
CA ASN A 1150 50.92 -15.24 -6.69
C ASN A 1150 52.06 -16.24 -6.95
N ARG A 1151 52.99 -15.94 -7.87
CA ARG A 1151 54.16 -16.80 -8.15
C ARG A 1151 55.05 -17.05 -6.92
N TYR A 1152 55.10 -16.11 -5.96
CA TYR A 1152 55.97 -16.19 -4.78
C TYR A 1152 55.22 -16.49 -3.48
N GLU A 1153 54.02 -15.95 -3.28
CA GLU A 1153 53.21 -16.13 -2.06
C GLU A 1153 51.77 -16.60 -2.42
N PRO A 1154 51.60 -17.79 -3.06
CA PRO A 1154 50.33 -18.20 -3.70
C PRO A 1154 49.16 -18.37 -2.73
N LEU A 1155 49.43 -18.75 -1.47
CA LEU A 1155 48.40 -18.88 -0.42
C LEU A 1155 47.84 -17.51 0.05
N LYS A 1156 48.64 -16.44 -0.08
CA LYS A 1156 48.33 -15.08 0.39
C LYS A 1156 47.81 -14.19 -0.74
N TYR A 1157 48.21 -14.47 -1.98
CA TYR A 1157 47.67 -13.88 -3.20
C TYR A 1157 47.14 -14.98 -4.12
N PRO A 1158 46.08 -15.72 -3.73
CA PRO A 1158 45.50 -16.74 -4.59
C PRO A 1158 44.98 -16.11 -5.88
N LEU A 1159 45.24 -16.73 -7.04
CA LEU A 1159 44.64 -16.29 -8.30
C LEU A 1159 43.12 -16.42 -8.21
N GLN A 1160 42.46 -15.32 -7.85
CA GLN A 1160 41.03 -15.19 -8.00
C GLN A 1160 40.72 -15.47 -9.47
N LYS A 1161 39.90 -16.50 -9.73
CA LYS A 1161 39.22 -16.61 -11.01
C LYS A 1161 38.47 -15.29 -11.17
N LYS A 1162 38.89 -14.45 -12.12
CA LYS A 1162 38.02 -13.36 -12.56
C LYS A 1162 36.66 -14.01 -12.83
N PRO A 1163 35.55 -13.50 -12.26
CA PRO A 1163 34.25 -14.01 -12.65
C PRO A 1163 34.18 -13.95 -14.18
N LEU A 1164 33.49 -14.90 -14.81
CA LEU A 1164 33.19 -14.75 -16.24
C LEU A 1164 32.65 -13.33 -16.41
N GLU A 1165 33.19 -12.61 -17.39
CA GLU A 1165 32.58 -11.36 -17.84
C GLU A 1165 31.18 -11.73 -18.34
N ARG A 1166 30.22 -11.64 -17.41
CA ARG A 1166 28.80 -11.65 -17.70
C ARG A 1166 28.64 -10.62 -18.82
N LEU A 1167 27.84 -10.93 -19.83
CA LEU A 1167 27.50 -9.99 -20.90
C LEU A 1167 26.55 -8.88 -20.38
N VAL A 1168 27.02 -8.15 -19.36
CA VAL A 1168 27.27 -6.73 -19.54
C VAL A 1168 27.89 -6.57 -20.93
N LEU A 1169 27.03 -6.25 -21.89
CA LEU A 1169 27.42 -5.46 -23.04
C LEU A 1169 28.00 -4.17 -22.48
N ASP A 1170 29.31 -4.19 -22.18
CA ASP A 1170 29.98 -3.00 -21.68
C ASP A 1170 29.76 -1.91 -22.73
N ARG A 1171 29.28 -0.76 -22.26
CA ARG A 1171 28.66 0.23 -23.12
C ARG A 1171 29.74 1.03 -23.84
N LEU A 1172 30.29 0.38 -24.88
CA LEU A 1172 30.43 0.97 -26.21
C LEU A 1172 29.06 1.33 -26.82
N ALA A 1173 28.16 1.89 -26.01
CA ALA A 1173 27.38 3.01 -26.51
C ALA A 1173 28.41 4.05 -26.99
N PRO A 1174 28.26 4.63 -28.19
CA PRO A 1174 28.93 5.90 -28.45
C PRO A 1174 28.56 6.85 -27.30
N LEU A 1175 29.55 7.62 -26.80
CA LEU A 1175 29.30 8.71 -25.83
C LEU A 1175 28.02 9.44 -26.25
N PRO A 1176 26.96 9.44 -25.45
CA PRO A 1176 25.64 9.79 -25.95
C PRO A 1176 25.67 11.20 -26.56
N LEU A 1177 25.26 11.32 -27.82
CA LEU A 1177 25.18 12.61 -28.54
C LEU A 1177 24.36 13.65 -27.75
N LEU A 1178 23.49 13.19 -26.86
CA LEU A 1178 22.71 13.97 -25.90
C LEU A 1178 23.53 14.68 -24.80
N GLN A 1179 24.81 14.36 -24.58
CA GLN A 1179 25.71 15.17 -23.71
C GLN A 1179 26.55 16.21 -24.47
N ALA A 1180 26.57 16.18 -25.81
CA ALA A 1180 27.00 17.35 -26.59
C ALA A 1180 25.90 18.44 -26.62
N ALA A 1181 24.63 18.02 -26.60
CA ALA A 1181 23.48 18.91 -26.72
C ALA A 1181 23.33 19.94 -25.57
N GLN A 1182 23.90 19.70 -24.38
CA GLN A 1182 23.81 20.63 -23.23
C GLN A 1182 24.98 21.61 -23.09
N VAL A 1183 25.94 21.63 -24.04
CA VAL A 1183 26.96 22.69 -24.15
C VAL A 1183 26.80 23.51 -25.44
N GLY A 1184 25.83 23.13 -26.30
CA GLY A 1184 25.58 23.74 -27.61
C GLY A 1184 24.83 25.08 -27.62
N ILE A 1185 24.38 25.59 -26.46
CA ILE A 1185 23.73 26.91 -26.34
C ILE A 1185 24.37 27.68 -25.19
N LYS A 1186 25.09 28.76 -25.51
CA LYS A 1186 25.36 29.83 -24.53
C LYS A 1186 24.04 30.56 -24.26
N PRO A 1187 23.62 30.78 -23.00
CA PRO A 1187 22.63 31.81 -22.73
C PRO A 1187 23.19 33.17 -23.13
N ALA A 1188 22.43 33.95 -23.90
CA ALA A 1188 22.75 35.35 -24.15
C ALA A 1188 22.57 36.14 -22.83
N GLY A 1189 23.58 36.95 -22.48
CA GLY A 1189 23.57 37.75 -21.26
C GLY A 1189 23.08 39.16 -21.53
N LYS A 1190 21.78 39.38 -21.30
CA LYS A 1190 20.98 40.56 -21.71
C LYS A 1190 20.71 40.66 -23.21
#